data_AF-A0A3N1J498-F1
#
_entry.id   AF-A0A3N1J498-F1
#
_cell.length_a   1.000
_cell.length_b   1.000
_cell.length_c   1.000
_cell.angle_alpha   90.00
_cell.angle_beta   90.00
_cell.angle_gamma   90.00
#
_symmetry.space_group_name_H-M   'P 1'
#
loop_
_entity.id
_entity.type
_entity.pdbx_description
1 polymer ?
#
loop_
_entity_poly.entity_id
_entity_poly.type
_entity_poly.pdbx_seq_one_letter_code
_entity_poly.pdbx_strand_id
1 'polypeptide(L)'
;MTTWRTTPTSNRCSSLLRAGFPALFYGTGRQANVADLRVYRYFKPHLINLLRRSFAPLKYLVSFRSTLKVSRYLFRALALLLWLLIVLISVFYIVNALHQKESQIRDEFNLNADQAQRYIQRTADVMKELKYIAENRLTADNGVLGARVREEKSEVPEFEPLFQDSDCSALSSTWSGSLESLSWFMRYWRENFSAAYDLNRVFLIGSDNLCMANFGIRDMPMESNDALKSLHERIVKYRNAPQEERGDNLFWISQGARPGVGYFYSLTPVYLANRLQAMLGIEQSIRMENFFTPGSLPMGVTVLDENGHPLIALSGPENVLKVDSRWMQERSWFGYTDGYRDLVLKKSLPPSSLSIVYSVPVDMVLERIRMLILNAVLLNVLIGLALFTLARMYERRIFIPAEADAQRLEEHEQFNRKIVASAPVGICILRTQDGTNILSNELAHNYLNMLTHEDRQRLTQIICGQQVNFVDVLTSNNTNLQISFVHSRYRNENVAICVLVDVSSRVKMEESLQEMAQAAEQASQSKSMFLATVSHELRTPLYGIIGNLDLLQTKELPKGVDRLVTAMNNSSSLLLKIISDILDFSKIESEQLKIEPREFAPREVMNHITANYLPLVVRKQIGLYCFIEPDVPQQMNGDPMRLQQVISNLLSNAIKFTDTGCIILHVRSDDSYLSIRVRDTGVGIAAKEVVRLFDPFFQVGTGVQRNFQGTGLGLAICEKLIGMMDGDIAVDSEPGMGSQFTIRIPLYAAQNPPAIESDDLRQKRCWLAVRNASLNAFLSTLLTRSGVQVAQYEGQTPDADDTLITDGELQQVWQGRAAIVFCPRHIGIPLERSPGEWVHSIASPHELITLLGRIYRIRMDNANSGPVLSAADEDDVRNDDMMILVVDDHPINRRLLADQLASLGYQCKTAVDGVDALNVLSKNHIDIILSDVNMPNMDGYRLTQRIRQLGLTLPVVGVTANALAEERQRCLESGMDSCLSKPMTLDLLKQTLALYASRVRNAR
;
A
#
# COMPACT_ATOMS: atom_id res chain seq x y z
N MET A 1 -35.28 -6.26 77.19
CA MET A 1 -35.16 -7.73 77.25
C MET A 1 -35.89 -8.24 76.02
N THR A 2 -35.27 -8.66 74.93
CA THR A 2 -34.17 -9.62 74.75
C THR A 2 -33.27 -9.25 73.56
N THR A 3 -32.09 -9.84 73.59
CA THR A 3 -30.81 -9.46 72.95
C THR A 3 -30.50 -10.23 71.66
N TRP A 4 -29.84 -9.53 70.70
CA TRP A 4 -28.64 -9.92 69.91
C TRP A 4 -28.58 -11.24 69.10
N ARG A 5 -28.28 -11.12 67.77
CA ARG A 5 -27.08 -11.64 67.02
C ARG A 5 -27.30 -11.70 65.48
N THR A 6 -26.66 -10.83 64.69
CA THR A 6 -25.47 -11.02 63.79
C THR A 6 -25.69 -11.77 62.44
N THR A 7 -25.71 -11.00 61.33
CA THR A 7 -25.01 -11.10 59.99
C THR A 7 -24.49 -12.44 59.41
N PRO A 8 -24.32 -12.64 58.07
CA PRO A 8 -23.91 -11.62 57.07
C PRO A 8 -24.53 -11.66 55.65
N THR A 9 -24.09 -10.67 54.89
CA THR A 9 -24.33 -10.20 53.51
C THR A 9 -23.91 -11.15 52.37
N SER A 10 -24.68 -11.18 51.26
CA SER A 10 -24.13 -11.06 49.90
C SER A 10 -25.20 -10.67 48.85
N ASN A 11 -24.83 -9.74 47.97
CA ASN A 11 -25.32 -9.49 46.61
C ASN A 11 -26.82 -9.25 46.36
N ARG A 12 -27.25 -7.99 46.51
CA ARG A 12 -28.27 -7.37 45.66
C ARG A 12 -27.61 -6.41 44.67
N CYS A 13 -27.29 -6.92 43.48
CA CYS A 13 -27.04 -6.11 42.30
C CYS A 13 -27.69 -6.83 41.10
N SER A 14 -29.02 -6.92 41.13
CA SER A 14 -29.80 -7.58 40.07
C SER A 14 -31.24 -7.05 40.05
N SER A 15 -31.42 -5.76 39.79
CA SER A 15 -32.77 -5.21 39.61
C SER A 15 -32.84 -3.92 38.79
N LEU A 16 -31.98 -3.75 37.77
CA LEU A 16 -32.00 -2.55 36.92
C LEU A 16 -31.91 -2.80 35.40
N LEU A 17 -32.24 -4.01 34.92
CA LEU A 17 -32.32 -4.32 33.48
C LEU A 17 -33.58 -5.12 33.14
N ARG A 18 -34.76 -4.63 33.53
CA ARG A 18 -36.05 -5.12 33.04
C ARG A 18 -37.01 -3.96 32.83
N ALA A 19 -36.95 -3.34 31.65
CA ALA A 19 -38.11 -2.72 30.99
C ALA A 19 -37.73 -2.23 29.57
N GLY A 20 -38.31 -2.88 28.55
CA GLY A 20 -38.83 -2.22 27.35
C GLY A 20 -37.89 -1.87 26.19
N PHE A 21 -37.75 -2.78 25.23
CA PHE A 21 -37.55 -2.43 23.81
C PHE A 21 -38.28 -3.45 22.93
N PRO A 22 -39.34 -3.07 22.20
CA PRO A 22 -39.83 -3.84 21.07
C PRO A 22 -39.17 -3.36 19.76
N ALA A 23 -38.88 -4.35 18.92
CA ALA A 23 -38.75 -4.36 17.46
C ALA A 23 -38.67 -3.01 16.73
N LEU A 24 -37.56 -2.78 16.02
CA LEU A 24 -37.50 -2.07 14.73
C LEU A 24 -36.19 -2.43 13.99
N PHE A 25 -36.36 -3.09 12.84
CA PHE A 25 -35.45 -3.25 11.69
C PHE A 25 -34.28 -4.26 11.71
N TYR A 26 -34.60 -5.46 11.19
CA TYR A 26 -33.79 -6.16 10.18
C TYR A 26 -33.97 -5.46 8.81
N GLY A 27 -32.89 -5.28 8.04
CA GLY A 27 -32.96 -4.77 6.66
C GLY A 27 -31.59 -4.52 6.03
N THR A 28 -31.11 -5.53 5.29
CA THR A 28 -30.25 -5.50 4.07
C THR A 28 -29.19 -4.41 3.89
N GLY A 29 -27.97 -4.86 3.60
CA GLY A 29 -26.80 -4.03 3.36
C GLY A 29 -26.92 -3.00 2.23
N ARG A 30 -26.28 -1.85 2.48
CA ARG A 30 -25.60 -1.03 1.48
C ARG A 30 -24.67 -0.07 2.22
N GLN A 31 -23.42 -0.06 1.82
CA GLN A 31 -22.53 1.07 2.04
C GLN A 31 -23.21 2.33 1.50
N ALA A 32 -23.35 3.35 2.35
CA ALA A 32 -23.67 4.69 1.92
C ALA A 32 -22.78 5.66 2.70
N ASN A 33 -22.03 6.42 1.91
CA ASN A 33 -21.21 7.55 2.30
C ASN A 33 -21.99 8.59 3.12
N VAL A 34 -21.20 9.32 3.90
CA VAL A 34 -21.44 10.67 4.38
C VAL A 34 -22.11 11.52 3.28
N ALA A 35 -23.41 11.73 3.40
CA ALA A 35 -24.18 12.90 2.94
C ALA A 35 -25.66 12.53 2.85
N ASP A 36 -26.38 12.61 3.96
CA ASP A 36 -27.73 13.17 3.90
C ASP A 36 -28.13 13.69 5.28
N LEU A 37 -27.91 14.99 5.45
CA LEU A 37 -28.37 15.81 6.56
C LEU A 37 -29.90 15.98 6.43
N ARG A 38 -30.66 14.90 6.65
CA ARG A 38 -32.13 14.92 6.63
C ARG A 38 -32.74 14.14 7.79
N VAL A 39 -32.35 14.51 9.01
CA VAL A 39 -33.18 14.32 10.22
C VAL A 39 -33.38 15.69 10.88
N TYR A 40 -34.06 16.57 10.15
CA TYR A 40 -34.55 17.85 10.66
C TYR A 40 -36.03 18.01 10.31
N ARG A 41 -36.88 17.01 10.61
CA ARG A 41 -38.33 17.18 10.37
C ARG A 41 -39.34 16.39 11.20
N TYR A 42 -38.96 15.80 12.33
CA TYR A 42 -39.94 15.21 13.25
C TYR A 42 -39.66 15.54 14.72
N PHE A 43 -39.40 16.81 15.02
CA PHE A 43 -39.52 17.38 16.38
C PHE A 43 -39.87 18.89 16.32
N LYS A 44 -40.96 19.24 15.62
CA LYS A 44 -41.64 20.56 15.72
C LYS A 44 -43.13 20.29 15.47
N PRO A 45 -43.98 20.25 16.53
CA PRO A 45 -44.59 21.50 16.99
C PRO A 45 -44.97 21.53 18.50
N HIS A 46 -44.12 21.06 19.41
CA HIS A 46 -44.34 21.26 20.86
C HIS A 46 -43.25 22.05 21.61
N LEU A 47 -42.05 22.20 21.04
CA LEU A 47 -41.00 23.03 21.65
C LEU A 47 -41.04 24.51 21.25
N ILE A 48 -41.78 24.87 20.18
CA ILE A 48 -41.88 26.27 19.70
C ILE A 48 -42.98 27.07 20.42
N ASN A 49 -44.04 26.43 20.92
CA ASN A 49 -45.09 27.15 21.67
C ASN A 49 -44.70 27.47 23.12
N LEU A 50 -43.64 26.83 23.66
CA LEU A 50 -43.08 27.12 24.98
C LEU A 50 -41.97 28.18 24.95
N LEU A 51 -41.30 28.38 23.81
CA LEU A 51 -40.24 29.40 23.65
C LEU A 51 -40.75 30.74 23.08
N ARG A 52 -41.98 30.80 22.57
CA ARG A 52 -42.56 32.05 22.01
C ARG A 52 -43.40 32.86 23.00
N ARG A 53 -43.64 32.35 24.22
CA ARG A 53 -44.36 33.07 25.29
C ARG A 53 -43.46 33.70 26.37
N SER A 54 -42.14 33.65 26.21
CA SER A 54 -41.20 34.00 27.29
C SER A 54 -40.24 35.16 26.98
N PHE A 55 -40.27 35.74 25.78
CA PHE A 55 -39.45 36.91 25.43
C PHE A 55 -40.32 38.14 25.21
N ALA A 56 -40.90 38.63 26.29
CA ALA A 56 -41.10 40.07 26.46
C ALA A 56 -39.73 40.71 26.71
N PRO A 57 -39.47 41.95 26.26
CA PRO A 57 -38.16 42.56 26.42
C PRO A 57 -37.95 42.87 27.90
N LEU A 58 -37.13 42.07 28.58
CA LEU A 58 -36.63 42.37 29.92
C LEU A 58 -35.63 43.52 29.81
N LYS A 59 -36.17 44.73 29.63
CA LYS A 59 -35.56 45.97 30.13
C LYS A 59 -35.58 45.90 31.65
N TYR A 60 -34.60 45.22 32.23
CA TYR A 60 -34.18 45.49 33.60
C TYR A 60 -32.66 45.48 33.57
N LEU A 61 -32.03 46.60 33.91
CA LEU A 61 -30.66 46.61 34.40
C LEU A 61 -30.66 45.76 35.65
N VAL A 62 -30.42 44.47 35.45
CA VAL A 62 -30.18 43.51 36.50
C VAL A 62 -28.85 43.97 37.09
N SER A 63 -28.91 44.69 38.21
CA SER A 63 -27.75 45.13 39.01
C SER A 63 -26.67 44.05 38.98
N PHE A 64 -25.39 44.44 38.87
CA PHE A 64 -24.22 43.53 38.88
C PHE A 64 -24.32 42.43 39.97
N ARG A 65 -25.02 42.78 41.04
CA ARG A 65 -25.47 41.91 42.12
C ARG A 65 -26.28 40.69 41.69
N SER A 66 -27.28 40.90 40.86
CA SER A 66 -28.19 39.86 40.39
C SER A 66 -27.58 38.98 39.28
N THR A 67 -26.63 39.49 38.49
CA THR A 67 -25.81 38.66 37.59
C THR A 67 -24.87 37.74 38.36
N LEU A 68 -24.27 38.22 39.45
CA LEU A 68 -23.44 37.39 40.34
C LEU A 68 -24.23 36.24 40.98
N LYS A 69 -25.47 36.50 41.44
CA LYS A 69 -26.35 35.44 41.98
C LYS A 69 -26.73 34.39 40.94
N VAL A 70 -27.08 34.80 39.72
CA VAL A 70 -27.41 33.87 38.63
C VAL A 70 -26.18 33.04 38.24
N SER A 71 -25.00 33.67 38.15
CA SER A 71 -23.74 32.99 37.82
C SER A 71 -23.40 31.85 38.80
N ARG A 72 -23.73 32.02 40.09
CA ARG A 72 -23.53 31.01 41.14
C ARG A 72 -24.33 29.72 40.90
N TYR A 73 -25.60 29.84 40.52
CA TYR A 73 -26.45 28.68 40.20
C TYR A 73 -26.05 28.03 38.89
N LEU A 74 -25.68 28.84 37.90
CA LEU A 74 -25.20 28.38 36.59
C LEU A 74 -23.92 27.56 36.72
N PHE A 75 -23.00 27.94 37.61
CA PHE A 75 -21.76 27.20 37.84
C PHE A 75 -21.98 25.80 38.45
N ARG A 76 -22.95 25.66 39.36
CA ARG A 76 -23.34 24.34 39.91
C ARG A 76 -24.00 23.45 38.85
N ALA A 77 -24.86 24.03 38.02
CA ALA A 77 -25.49 23.32 36.91
C ALA A 77 -24.46 22.88 35.87
N LEU A 78 -23.47 23.73 35.57
CA LEU A 78 -22.36 23.43 34.66
C LEU A 78 -21.52 22.24 35.16
N ALA A 79 -21.16 22.21 36.45
CA ALA A 79 -20.40 21.10 37.02
C ALA A 79 -21.14 19.75 36.91
N LEU A 80 -22.47 19.75 37.14
CA LEU A 80 -23.30 18.56 37.00
C LEU A 80 -23.41 18.11 35.53
N LEU A 81 -23.60 19.05 34.61
CA LEU A 81 -23.69 18.78 33.18
C LEU A 81 -22.37 18.21 32.63
N LEU A 82 -21.24 18.78 33.04
CA LEU A 82 -19.91 18.26 32.70
C LEU A 82 -19.71 16.83 33.22
N TRP A 83 -20.13 16.54 34.45
CA TRP A 83 -20.04 15.19 34.98
C TRP A 83 -20.92 14.18 34.21
N LEU A 84 -22.17 14.54 33.88
CA LEU A 84 -23.05 13.71 33.06
C LEU A 84 -22.47 13.45 31.66
N LEU A 85 -21.84 14.46 31.05
CA LEU A 85 -21.17 14.32 29.77
C LEU A 85 -20.02 13.30 29.85
N ILE A 86 -19.21 13.36 30.91
CA ILE A 86 -18.10 12.42 31.12
C ILE A 86 -18.63 10.98 31.32
N VAL A 87 -19.71 10.80 32.09
CA VAL A 87 -20.37 9.50 32.25
C VAL A 87 -20.83 8.94 30.90
N LEU A 88 -21.46 9.79 30.06
CA LEU A 88 -21.93 9.38 28.74
C LEU A 88 -20.77 8.97 27.81
N ILE A 89 -19.66 9.71 27.83
CA ILE A 89 -18.45 9.37 27.07
C ILE A 89 -17.86 8.03 27.55
N SER A 90 -17.82 7.78 28.86
CA SER A 90 -17.34 6.50 29.39
C SER A 90 -18.22 5.32 29.00
N VAL A 91 -19.55 5.49 28.96
CA VAL A 91 -20.46 4.44 28.46
C VAL A 91 -20.18 4.14 27.00
N PHE A 92 -20.03 5.17 26.15
CA PHE A 92 -19.71 4.99 24.74
C PHE A 92 -18.37 4.27 24.53
N TYR A 93 -17.36 4.61 25.35
CA TYR A 93 -16.05 3.95 25.31
C TYR A 93 -16.14 2.45 25.65
N ILE A 94 -16.91 2.07 26.67
CA ILE A 94 -17.11 0.66 27.05
C ILE A 94 -17.85 -0.11 25.94
N VAL A 95 -18.90 0.48 25.36
CA VAL A 95 -19.65 -0.12 24.25
C VAL A 95 -18.75 -0.33 23.03
N ASN A 96 -17.92 0.67 22.69
CA ASN A 96 -16.97 0.56 21.59
C ASN A 96 -15.93 -0.54 21.83
N ALA A 97 -15.41 -0.65 23.06
CA ALA A 97 -14.47 -1.72 23.43
C ALA A 97 -15.13 -3.11 23.34
N LEU A 98 -16.41 -3.24 23.70
CA LEU A 98 -17.17 -4.47 23.56
C LEU A 98 -17.36 -4.85 22.07
N HIS A 99 -17.77 -3.89 21.22
CA HIS A 99 -17.92 -4.13 19.78
C HIS A 99 -16.60 -4.50 19.10
N GLN A 100 -15.50 -3.89 19.51
CA GLN A 100 -14.18 -4.25 18.99
C GLN A 100 -13.81 -5.70 19.35
N LYS A 101 -14.16 -6.16 20.56
CA LYS A 101 -13.95 -7.56 20.97
C LYS A 101 -14.87 -8.53 20.25
N GLU A 102 -16.13 -8.16 20.06
CA GLU A 102 -17.09 -8.92 19.26
C GLU A 102 -16.62 -9.08 17.81
N SER A 103 -16.10 -8.01 17.19
CA SER A 103 -15.55 -8.06 15.83
C SER A 103 -14.33 -8.98 15.74
N GLN A 104 -13.41 -8.91 16.72
CA GLN A 104 -12.24 -9.81 16.76
C GLN A 104 -12.66 -11.28 16.84
N ILE A 105 -13.64 -11.61 17.68
CA ILE A 105 -14.17 -12.98 17.79
C ILE A 105 -14.85 -13.42 16.49
N ARG A 106 -15.60 -12.51 15.85
CA ARG A 106 -16.24 -12.78 14.55
C ARG A 106 -15.22 -13.10 13.47
N ASP A 107 -14.10 -12.36 13.41
CA ASP A 107 -13.04 -12.59 12.44
C ASP A 107 -12.34 -13.93 12.69
N GLU A 108 -12.05 -14.26 13.96
CA GLU A 108 -11.48 -15.54 14.37
C GLU A 108 -12.41 -16.73 14.03
N PHE A 109 -13.71 -16.61 14.28
CA PHE A 109 -14.70 -17.60 13.88
C PHE A 109 -14.80 -17.76 12.36
N ASN A 110 -14.76 -16.67 11.59
CA ASN A 110 -14.79 -16.74 10.13
C ASN A 110 -13.56 -17.44 9.55
N LEU A 111 -12.37 -17.14 10.08
CA LEU A 111 -11.12 -17.78 9.68
C LEU A 111 -11.17 -19.30 9.93
N ASN A 112 -11.63 -19.72 11.11
CA ASN A 112 -11.80 -21.13 11.45
C ASN A 112 -12.85 -21.80 10.54
N ALA A 113 -13.97 -21.12 10.28
CA ALA A 113 -15.00 -21.64 9.39
C ALA A 113 -14.50 -21.79 7.93
N ASP A 114 -13.68 -20.86 7.45
CA ASP A 114 -13.07 -20.95 6.11
C ASP A 114 -12.03 -22.07 6.03
N GLN A 115 -11.35 -22.38 7.13
CA GLN A 115 -10.46 -23.55 7.22
C GLN A 115 -11.25 -24.85 7.15
N ALA A 116 -12.36 -24.96 7.91
CA ALA A 116 -13.25 -26.12 7.85
C ALA A 116 -13.89 -26.30 6.46
N GLN A 117 -14.27 -25.20 5.80
CA GLN A 117 -14.80 -25.23 4.44
C GLN A 117 -13.75 -25.71 3.44
N ARG A 118 -12.51 -25.18 3.51
CA ARG A 118 -11.41 -25.62 2.63
C ARG A 118 -11.10 -27.11 2.80
N TYR A 119 -11.20 -27.63 4.02
CA TYR A 119 -11.02 -29.05 4.28
C TYR A 119 -12.06 -29.89 3.52
N ILE A 120 -13.35 -29.54 3.60
CA ILE A 120 -14.43 -30.26 2.90
C ILE A 120 -14.35 -30.10 1.38
N GLN A 121 -13.99 -28.91 0.89
CA GLN A 121 -13.79 -28.67 -0.54
C GLN A 121 -12.66 -29.52 -1.11
N ARG A 122 -11.51 -29.60 -0.41
CA ARG A 122 -10.39 -30.46 -0.82
C ARG A 122 -10.81 -31.93 -0.93
N THR A 123 -11.59 -32.43 0.03
CA THR A 123 -12.10 -33.81 -0.03
C THR A 123 -13.08 -34.01 -1.18
N ALA A 124 -13.93 -33.03 -1.48
CA ALA A 124 -14.83 -33.09 -2.63
C ALA A 124 -14.08 -33.04 -3.98
N ASP A 125 -12.99 -32.29 -4.09
CA ASP A 125 -12.15 -32.22 -5.28
C ASP A 125 -11.43 -33.55 -5.54
N VAL A 126 -10.85 -34.16 -4.49
CA VAL A 126 -10.28 -35.51 -4.57
C VAL A 126 -11.31 -36.52 -5.03
N MET A 127 -12.53 -36.45 -4.50
CA MET A 127 -13.62 -37.34 -4.90
C MET A 127 -14.00 -37.17 -6.38
N LYS A 128 -13.97 -35.94 -6.90
CA LYS A 128 -14.26 -35.63 -8.31
C LYS A 128 -13.18 -36.20 -9.25
N GLU A 129 -11.91 -36.12 -8.86
CA GLU A 129 -10.81 -36.73 -9.61
C GLU A 129 -10.95 -38.26 -9.64
N LEU A 130 -11.17 -38.89 -8.47
CA LEU A 130 -11.36 -40.34 -8.38
C LEU A 130 -12.57 -40.81 -9.18
N LYS A 131 -13.68 -40.05 -9.19
CA LYS A 131 -14.83 -40.32 -10.04
C LYS A 131 -14.47 -40.33 -11.53
N TYR A 132 -13.78 -39.28 -12.01
CA TYR A 132 -13.39 -39.18 -13.43
C TYR A 132 -12.49 -40.35 -13.86
N ILE A 133 -11.60 -40.80 -12.98
CA ILE A 133 -10.74 -41.95 -13.24
C ILE A 133 -11.54 -43.25 -13.27
N ALA A 134 -12.46 -43.43 -12.32
CA ALA A 134 -13.35 -44.59 -12.28
C ALA A 134 -14.20 -44.68 -13.56
N GLU A 135 -14.80 -43.57 -14.01
CA GLU A 135 -15.60 -43.52 -15.25
C GLU A 135 -14.79 -43.92 -16.50
N ASN A 136 -13.56 -43.44 -16.63
CA ASN A 136 -12.69 -43.73 -17.78
C ASN A 136 -12.10 -45.14 -17.78
N ARG A 137 -12.00 -45.80 -16.62
CA ARG A 137 -11.42 -47.14 -16.50
C ARG A 137 -12.48 -48.24 -16.49
N LEU A 138 -13.68 -47.96 -15.98
CA LEU A 138 -14.84 -48.86 -16.05
C LEU A 138 -15.44 -48.96 -17.47
N THR A 139 -15.10 -48.03 -18.38
CA THR A 139 -15.48 -48.06 -19.80
C THR A 139 -14.56 -48.92 -20.67
N ALA A 140 -13.34 -49.23 -20.21
CA ALA A 140 -12.30 -49.85 -21.01
C ALA A 140 -12.49 -51.37 -21.13
N ASP A 141 -13.59 -51.80 -21.75
CA ASP A 141 -13.83 -53.21 -22.09
C ASP A 141 -13.17 -53.63 -23.42
N ASN A 142 -12.38 -52.76 -24.07
CA ASN A 142 -11.66 -53.14 -25.29
C ASN A 142 -10.40 -52.31 -25.52
N GLY A 143 -9.25 -52.97 -25.37
CA GLY A 143 -8.03 -52.65 -26.11
C GLY A 143 -7.18 -51.51 -25.56
N VAL A 144 -5.88 -51.78 -25.47
CA VAL A 144 -4.79 -50.79 -25.32
C VAL A 144 -4.52 -50.32 -23.87
N LEU A 145 -4.13 -51.25 -23.01
CA LEU A 145 -3.05 -50.98 -22.05
C LEU A 145 -1.78 -51.64 -22.59
N GLY A 146 -0.81 -50.80 -22.95
CA GLY A 146 0.47 -51.24 -23.51
C GLY A 146 1.19 -52.23 -22.58
N ALA A 147 1.84 -53.21 -23.19
CA ALA A 147 2.52 -54.35 -22.58
C ALA A 147 3.73 -54.03 -21.67
N ARG A 148 3.80 -52.84 -21.05
CA ARG A 148 4.92 -52.41 -20.19
C ARG A 148 4.64 -52.37 -18.69
N VAL A 149 3.44 -52.75 -18.23
CA VAL A 149 3.08 -52.72 -16.79
C VAL A 149 2.46 -54.05 -16.33
N ARG A 150 2.95 -55.18 -16.86
CA ARG A 150 2.43 -56.53 -16.56
C ARG A 150 3.35 -57.37 -15.67
N GLU A 151 4.31 -56.73 -14.99
CA GLU A 151 5.33 -57.45 -14.19
C GLU A 151 5.03 -57.54 -12.69
N GLU A 152 4.00 -56.86 -12.16
CA GLU A 152 3.54 -57.07 -10.77
C GLU A 152 2.07 -57.47 -10.76
N LYS A 153 1.75 -58.66 -10.22
CA LYS A 153 0.38 -59.06 -9.91
C LYS A 153 -0.17 -58.14 -8.81
N SER A 154 -1.03 -57.19 -9.17
CA SER A 154 -1.80 -56.44 -8.17
C SER A 154 -2.87 -57.35 -7.56
N GLU A 155 -3.02 -57.32 -6.23
CA GLU A 155 -4.14 -57.97 -5.56
C GLU A 155 -5.45 -57.31 -6.00
N VAL A 156 -6.37 -58.13 -6.53
CA VAL A 156 -7.72 -57.69 -6.90
C VAL A 156 -8.58 -57.80 -5.64
N PRO A 157 -9.25 -56.73 -5.21
CA PRO A 157 -10.07 -56.77 -4.00
C PRO A 157 -11.28 -57.68 -4.19
N GLU A 158 -11.53 -58.56 -3.20
CA GLU A 158 -12.75 -59.37 -3.16
C GLU A 158 -13.96 -58.49 -2.83
N PHE A 159 -15.11 -58.84 -3.41
CA PHE A 159 -16.37 -58.15 -3.11
C PHE A 159 -16.97 -58.70 -1.82
N GLU A 160 -17.15 -57.83 -0.83
CA GLU A 160 -17.85 -58.14 0.42
C GLU A 160 -19.34 -57.80 0.30
N PRO A 161 -20.24 -58.67 0.77
CA PRO A 161 -21.67 -58.38 0.77
C PRO A 161 -22.04 -57.34 1.85
N LEU A 162 -22.67 -56.22 1.45
CA LEU A 162 -23.24 -55.26 2.41
C LEU A 162 -24.55 -55.75 3.05
N PHE A 163 -25.16 -56.80 2.49
CA PHE A 163 -26.41 -57.43 2.96
C PHE A 163 -26.22 -58.95 3.01
N GLN A 164 -26.78 -59.62 4.01
CA GLN A 164 -26.63 -61.08 4.19
C GLN A 164 -27.19 -61.91 3.01
N ASP A 165 -28.10 -61.34 2.21
CA ASP A 165 -28.75 -62.01 1.08
C ASP A 165 -28.13 -61.69 -0.30
N SER A 166 -26.98 -61.00 -0.36
CA SER A 166 -26.35 -60.59 -1.63
C SER A 166 -25.30 -61.59 -2.12
N ASP A 167 -25.45 -62.09 -3.35
CA ASP A 167 -24.46 -62.96 -4.00
C ASP A 167 -23.41 -62.14 -4.77
N CYS A 168 -22.22 -62.03 -4.17
CA CYS A 168 -21.10 -61.25 -4.69
C CYS A 168 -20.10 -62.07 -5.54
N SER A 169 -20.31 -63.39 -5.66
CA SER A 169 -19.37 -64.29 -6.34
C SER A 169 -19.36 -64.13 -7.86
N ALA A 170 -20.53 -63.86 -8.47
CA ALA A 170 -20.67 -63.68 -9.92
C ALA A 170 -20.10 -62.34 -10.43
N LEU A 171 -20.08 -61.32 -9.58
CA LEU A 171 -19.67 -59.96 -9.95
C LEU A 171 -18.15 -59.80 -10.09
N SER A 172 -17.36 -60.55 -9.30
CA SER A 172 -15.89 -60.50 -9.39
C SER A 172 -15.38 -60.96 -10.76
N SER A 173 -16.07 -61.92 -11.38
CA SER A 173 -15.69 -62.46 -12.70
C SER A 173 -15.90 -61.45 -13.84
N THR A 174 -17.02 -60.71 -13.82
CA THR A 174 -17.41 -59.74 -14.86
C THR A 174 -16.62 -58.44 -14.77
N TRP A 175 -16.22 -58.03 -13.56
CA TRP A 175 -15.50 -56.77 -13.35
C TRP A 175 -13.99 -56.95 -13.14
N SER A 176 -13.50 -58.19 -13.16
CA SER A 176 -12.10 -58.56 -12.84
C SER A 176 -11.05 -57.67 -13.53
N GLY A 177 -11.12 -57.50 -14.85
CA GLY A 177 -10.16 -56.68 -15.60
C GLY A 177 -10.24 -55.17 -15.30
N SER A 178 -11.44 -54.64 -15.07
CA SER A 178 -11.64 -53.24 -14.70
C SER A 178 -11.18 -52.96 -13.26
N LEU A 179 -11.40 -53.91 -12.35
CA LEU A 179 -10.97 -53.82 -10.95
C LEU A 179 -9.46 -53.98 -10.80
N GLU A 180 -8.82 -54.83 -11.60
CA GLU A 180 -7.36 -54.95 -11.63
C GLU A 180 -6.72 -53.63 -12.09
N SER A 181 -7.23 -53.01 -13.16
CA SER A 181 -6.78 -51.71 -13.63
C SER A 181 -7.02 -50.59 -12.60
N LEU A 182 -8.15 -50.61 -11.89
CA LEU A 182 -8.48 -49.62 -10.88
C LEU A 182 -7.64 -49.83 -9.61
N SER A 183 -7.41 -51.07 -9.17
CA SER A 183 -6.58 -51.44 -8.02
C SER A 183 -5.13 -50.99 -8.22
N TRP A 184 -4.55 -51.27 -9.40
CA TRP A 184 -3.22 -50.77 -9.74
C TRP A 184 -3.14 -49.24 -9.68
N PHE A 185 -4.14 -48.55 -10.23
CA PHE A 185 -4.17 -47.09 -10.18
C PHE A 185 -4.29 -46.57 -8.74
N MET A 186 -5.16 -47.14 -7.90
CA MET A 186 -5.31 -46.72 -6.51
C MET A 186 -4.01 -46.91 -5.73
N ARG A 187 -3.26 -47.99 -6.00
CA ARG A 187 -1.93 -48.22 -5.44
C ARG A 187 -0.91 -47.20 -5.93
N TYR A 188 -0.83 -46.96 -7.24
CA TYR A 188 0.03 -45.93 -7.83
C TYR A 188 -0.31 -44.54 -7.27
N TRP A 189 -1.60 -44.24 -7.14
CA TRP A 189 -2.08 -42.94 -6.66
C TRP A 189 -1.73 -42.76 -5.17
N ARG A 190 -1.85 -43.81 -4.37
CA ARG A 190 -1.40 -43.85 -2.97
C ARG A 190 0.10 -43.61 -2.83
N GLU A 191 0.92 -44.24 -3.67
CA GLU A 191 2.38 -44.17 -3.56
C GLU A 191 2.97 -42.84 -4.08
N ASN A 192 2.28 -42.17 -5.01
CA ASN A 192 2.82 -40.98 -5.69
C ASN A 192 2.17 -39.65 -5.30
N PHE A 193 0.98 -39.64 -4.67
CA PHE A 193 0.30 -38.39 -4.32
C PHE A 193 0.14 -38.22 -2.81
N SER A 194 0.65 -37.10 -2.29
CA SER A 194 0.57 -36.74 -0.88
C SER A 194 -0.88 -36.52 -0.38
N ALA A 195 -1.81 -36.21 -1.29
CA ALA A 195 -3.24 -36.07 -0.99
C ALA A 195 -3.90 -37.42 -0.60
N ALA A 196 -3.31 -38.54 -1.01
CA ALA A 196 -3.80 -39.88 -0.67
C ALA A 196 -3.58 -40.23 0.81
N TYR A 197 -2.63 -39.58 1.50
CA TYR A 197 -2.34 -39.87 2.91
C TYR A 197 -3.47 -39.47 3.87
N ASP A 198 -4.36 -38.56 3.49
CA ASP A 198 -5.46 -38.14 4.38
C ASP A 198 -6.66 -39.11 4.33
N LEU A 199 -6.76 -39.96 3.31
CA LEU A 199 -7.82 -40.95 3.15
C LEU A 199 -7.52 -42.23 3.92
N ASN A 200 -8.52 -42.75 4.64
CA ASN A 200 -8.44 -44.06 5.27
C ASN A 200 -8.78 -45.15 4.27
N ARG A 201 -9.81 -44.94 3.45
CA ARG A 201 -10.38 -45.97 2.58
C ARG A 201 -11.01 -45.37 1.33
N VAL A 202 -10.91 -46.12 0.23
CA VAL A 202 -11.68 -45.92 -1.00
C VAL A 202 -12.41 -47.23 -1.28
N PHE A 203 -13.71 -47.16 -1.50
CA PHE A 203 -14.55 -48.32 -1.75
C PHE A 203 -15.51 -48.07 -2.91
N LEU A 204 -15.89 -49.13 -3.61
CA LEU A 204 -16.82 -49.09 -4.73
C LEU A 204 -17.97 -50.04 -4.45
N ILE A 205 -19.20 -49.58 -4.67
CA ILE A 205 -20.42 -50.35 -4.42
C ILE A 205 -21.14 -50.55 -5.75
N GLY A 206 -21.41 -51.81 -6.11
CA GLY A 206 -22.16 -52.13 -7.34
C GLY A 206 -23.61 -51.64 -7.29
N SER A 207 -24.15 -51.19 -8.43
CA SER A 207 -25.51 -50.63 -8.51
C SER A 207 -26.63 -51.63 -8.19
N ASP A 208 -26.47 -52.88 -8.66
CA ASP A 208 -27.58 -53.86 -8.70
C ASP A 208 -27.47 -54.90 -7.57
N ASN A 209 -26.25 -55.24 -7.14
CA ASN A 209 -25.99 -56.35 -6.19
C ASN A 209 -25.51 -55.88 -4.81
N LEU A 210 -25.33 -54.56 -4.58
CA LEU A 210 -24.95 -53.97 -3.28
C LEU A 210 -23.70 -54.61 -2.64
N CYS A 211 -22.81 -55.14 -3.47
CA CYS A 211 -21.51 -55.66 -3.05
C CYS A 211 -20.47 -54.54 -3.03
N MET A 212 -19.62 -54.52 -2.01
CA MET A 212 -18.58 -53.51 -1.81
C MET A 212 -17.20 -54.10 -2.14
N ALA A 213 -16.46 -53.47 -3.05
CA ALA A 213 -15.04 -53.72 -3.24
C ALA A 213 -14.25 -52.64 -2.50
N ASN A 214 -13.34 -53.06 -1.63
CA ASN A 214 -12.50 -52.15 -0.84
C ASN A 214 -11.08 -52.13 -1.40
N PHE A 215 -10.58 -50.94 -1.76
CA PHE A 215 -9.25 -50.78 -2.36
C PHE A 215 -8.15 -50.48 -1.34
N GLY A 216 -8.47 -50.44 -0.04
CA GLY A 216 -7.51 -50.46 1.07
C GLY A 216 -6.32 -49.47 0.94
N ILE A 217 -6.48 -48.22 1.38
CA ILE A 217 -5.35 -47.26 1.43
C ILE A 217 -4.53 -47.46 2.72
N ARG A 218 -5.20 -47.71 3.86
CA ARG A 218 -4.60 -48.05 5.16
C ARG A 218 -5.28 -49.31 5.71
N ASP A 219 -4.50 -50.25 6.23
CA ASP A 219 -5.02 -51.43 6.95
C ASP A 219 -5.59 -51.01 8.32
N MET A 220 -6.79 -50.46 8.31
CA MET A 220 -7.61 -50.24 9.50
C MET A 220 -8.80 -51.20 9.43
N PRO A 221 -8.96 -52.12 10.40
CA PRO A 221 -10.17 -52.94 10.51
C PRO A 221 -11.40 -52.02 10.58
N MET A 222 -12.52 -52.41 9.97
CA MET A 222 -13.80 -51.72 10.24
C MET A 222 -14.18 -51.96 11.69
N GLU A 223 -13.78 -51.08 12.60
CA GLU A 223 -14.06 -51.25 14.03
C GLU A 223 -15.52 -50.93 14.43
N SER A 224 -16.48 -50.79 13.51
CA SER A 224 -17.87 -50.53 13.92
C SER A 224 -18.91 -51.04 12.93
N ASN A 225 -19.71 -52.03 13.38
CA ASN A 225 -21.00 -52.40 12.77
C ASN A 225 -21.91 -51.17 12.54
N ASP A 226 -21.77 -50.12 13.35
CA ASP A 226 -22.52 -48.87 13.23
C ASP A 226 -22.15 -48.04 11.99
N ALA A 227 -20.90 -48.10 11.52
CA ALA A 227 -20.48 -47.41 10.30
C ALA A 227 -21.09 -48.07 9.05
N LEU A 228 -21.07 -49.41 8.99
CA LEU A 228 -21.74 -50.19 7.95
C LEU A 228 -23.26 -49.98 7.97
N LYS A 229 -23.86 -49.93 9.15
CA LYS A 229 -25.30 -49.63 9.32
C LYS A 229 -25.67 -48.22 8.85
N SER A 230 -24.86 -47.22 9.19
CA SER A 230 -25.08 -45.83 8.73
C SER A 230 -24.91 -45.68 7.22
N LEU A 231 -23.92 -46.36 6.64
CA LEU A 231 -23.71 -46.42 5.20
C LEU A 231 -24.89 -47.10 4.50
N HIS A 232 -25.38 -48.21 5.04
CA HIS A 232 -26.57 -48.91 4.57
C HIS A 232 -27.81 -48.00 4.55
N GLU A 233 -28.13 -47.35 5.67
CA GLU A 233 -29.30 -46.46 5.77
C GLU A 233 -29.25 -45.31 4.74
N ARG A 234 -28.07 -44.73 4.50
CA ARG A 234 -27.88 -43.62 3.55
C ARG A 234 -27.98 -44.06 2.09
N ILE A 235 -27.47 -45.25 1.75
CA ILE A 235 -27.59 -45.82 0.41
C ILE A 235 -29.05 -46.14 0.08
N VAL A 236 -29.80 -46.72 1.02
CA VAL A 236 -31.23 -47.00 0.85
C VAL A 236 -32.01 -45.69 0.67
N LYS A 237 -31.72 -44.66 1.48
CA LYS A 237 -32.33 -43.33 1.35
C LYS A 237 -32.08 -42.73 -0.03
N TYR A 238 -30.86 -42.81 -0.55
CA TYR A 238 -30.50 -42.29 -1.87
C TYR A 238 -31.18 -43.06 -3.02
N ARG A 239 -31.25 -44.39 -2.95
CA ARG A 239 -31.95 -45.21 -3.96
C ARG A 239 -33.45 -44.87 -4.02
N ASN A 240 -34.05 -44.57 -2.87
CA ASN A 240 -35.46 -44.23 -2.74
C ASN A 240 -35.77 -42.75 -3.04
N ALA A 241 -34.75 -41.90 -3.25
CA ALA A 241 -34.91 -40.48 -3.55
C ALA A 241 -35.45 -40.25 -4.99
N PRO A 242 -36.21 -39.16 -5.24
CA PRO A 242 -36.73 -38.80 -6.56
C PRO A 242 -35.60 -38.49 -7.58
N GLN A 243 -35.90 -38.65 -8.87
CA GLN A 243 -34.90 -38.67 -9.95
C GLN A 243 -34.09 -37.37 -10.10
N GLU A 244 -34.61 -36.23 -9.65
CA GLU A 244 -33.92 -34.92 -9.63
C GLU A 244 -32.83 -34.82 -8.54
N GLU A 245 -32.96 -35.55 -7.42
CA GLU A 245 -31.98 -35.56 -6.32
C GLU A 245 -30.92 -36.66 -6.48
N ARG A 246 -31.06 -37.54 -7.48
CA ARG A 246 -30.13 -38.66 -7.73
C ARG A 246 -28.79 -38.22 -8.32
N GLY A 247 -28.60 -36.95 -8.66
CA GLY A 247 -27.33 -36.44 -9.20
C GLY A 247 -26.29 -36.03 -8.15
N ASP A 248 -26.71 -35.85 -6.90
CA ASP A 248 -25.91 -35.17 -5.88
C ASP A 248 -24.98 -36.12 -5.10
N ASN A 249 -23.83 -35.59 -4.72
CA ASN A 249 -22.87 -36.28 -3.84
C ASN A 249 -23.41 -36.31 -2.41
N LEU A 250 -23.39 -37.47 -1.76
CA LEU A 250 -23.78 -37.60 -0.36
C LEU A 250 -22.57 -37.39 0.54
N PHE A 251 -22.75 -36.58 1.58
CA PHE A 251 -21.73 -36.31 2.59
C PHE A 251 -22.28 -36.57 3.98
N TRP A 252 -21.49 -37.19 4.85
CA TRP A 252 -21.85 -37.34 6.25
C TRP A 252 -20.68 -37.58 7.19
N ILE A 253 -20.94 -37.37 8.48
CA ILE A 253 -19.98 -37.62 9.55
C ILE A 253 -20.57 -38.68 10.50
N SER A 254 -19.77 -39.67 10.87
CA SER A 254 -20.02 -40.52 12.02
C SER A 254 -19.08 -40.17 13.16
N GLN A 255 -19.56 -40.30 14.40
CA GLN A 255 -18.75 -40.08 15.58
C GLN A 255 -17.84 -41.30 15.84
N GLY A 256 -16.57 -41.06 16.14
CA GLY A 256 -15.62 -42.11 16.51
C GLY A 256 -15.67 -42.44 18.01
N ALA A 257 -14.85 -43.38 18.46
CA ALA A 257 -14.81 -43.84 19.85
C ALA A 257 -14.38 -42.76 20.87
N ARG A 258 -13.75 -41.66 20.41
CA ARG A 258 -13.31 -40.54 21.26
C ARG A 258 -14.08 -39.25 20.91
N PRO A 259 -14.51 -38.45 21.90
CA PRO A 259 -15.06 -37.12 21.66
C PRO A 259 -14.08 -36.27 20.83
N GLY A 260 -14.60 -35.53 19.85
CA GLY A 260 -13.78 -34.71 18.96
C GLY A 260 -13.07 -35.46 17.82
N VAL A 261 -13.20 -36.78 17.72
CA VAL A 261 -12.73 -37.58 16.57
C VAL A 261 -13.92 -38.24 15.87
N GLY A 262 -13.96 -38.18 14.55
CA GLY A 262 -15.02 -38.78 13.73
C GLY A 262 -14.52 -39.22 12.36
N TYR A 263 -15.43 -39.75 11.55
CA TYR A 263 -15.16 -40.19 10.19
C TYR A 263 -16.08 -39.46 9.22
N PHE A 264 -15.49 -38.88 8.19
CA PHE A 264 -16.19 -38.23 7.10
C PHE A 264 -16.29 -39.16 5.92
N TYR A 265 -17.51 -39.31 5.42
CA TYR A 265 -17.82 -40.11 4.27
C TYR A 265 -18.30 -39.22 3.15
N SER A 266 -17.82 -39.50 1.94
CA SER A 266 -18.36 -38.95 0.71
C SER A 266 -18.69 -40.09 -0.24
N LEU A 267 -19.89 -40.08 -0.81
CA LEU A 267 -20.37 -41.07 -1.77
C LEU A 267 -20.85 -40.35 -3.03
N THR A 268 -20.37 -40.81 -4.18
CA THR A 268 -20.69 -40.20 -5.48
C THR A 268 -21.11 -41.28 -6.48
N PRO A 269 -22.24 -41.09 -7.20
CA PRO A 269 -22.66 -42.02 -8.24
C PRO A 269 -21.75 -41.95 -9.48
N VAL A 270 -21.49 -43.11 -10.06
CA VAL A 270 -20.72 -43.30 -11.30
C VAL A 270 -21.66 -43.79 -12.39
N TYR A 271 -21.81 -42.99 -13.44
CA TYR A 271 -22.72 -43.26 -14.56
C TYR A 271 -21.94 -43.67 -15.80
N LEU A 272 -22.40 -44.73 -16.48
CA LEU A 272 -21.84 -45.19 -17.73
C LEU A 272 -22.96 -45.31 -18.76
N ALA A 273 -22.81 -44.65 -19.91
CA ALA A 273 -23.86 -44.55 -20.93
C ALA A 273 -25.24 -44.15 -20.35
N ASN A 274 -25.25 -43.23 -19.38
CA ASN A 274 -26.45 -42.73 -18.70
C ASN A 274 -27.18 -43.76 -17.80
N ARG A 275 -26.54 -44.87 -17.44
CA ARG A 275 -27.01 -45.84 -16.43
C ARG A 275 -26.08 -45.82 -15.20
N LEU A 276 -26.66 -45.80 -14.00
CA LEU A 276 -25.89 -45.92 -12.76
C LEU A 276 -25.24 -47.30 -12.72
N GLN A 277 -23.92 -47.36 -12.71
CA GLN A 277 -23.18 -48.63 -12.76
C GLN A 277 -22.55 -48.97 -11.41
N ALA A 278 -22.08 -47.96 -10.67
CA ALA A 278 -21.54 -48.11 -9.34
C ALA A 278 -21.65 -46.80 -8.53
N MET A 279 -21.44 -46.89 -7.22
CA MET A 279 -21.21 -45.73 -6.35
C MET A 279 -19.80 -45.81 -5.79
N LEU A 280 -19.02 -44.76 -5.98
CA LEU A 280 -17.68 -44.64 -5.43
C LEU A 280 -17.78 -43.90 -4.09
N GLY A 281 -17.11 -44.41 -3.06
CA GLY A 281 -17.10 -43.81 -1.74
C GLY A 281 -15.70 -43.70 -1.15
N ILE A 282 -15.51 -42.68 -0.33
CA ILE A 282 -14.28 -42.45 0.42
C ILE A 282 -14.58 -42.25 1.90
N GLU A 283 -13.64 -42.69 2.72
CA GLU A 283 -13.65 -42.50 4.17
C GLU A 283 -12.40 -41.72 4.60
N GLN A 284 -12.59 -40.67 5.39
CA GLN A 284 -11.53 -39.80 5.89
C GLN A 284 -11.69 -39.58 7.40
N SER A 285 -10.62 -39.73 8.18
CA SER A 285 -10.68 -39.36 9.60
C SER A 285 -10.74 -37.84 9.76
N ILE A 286 -11.63 -37.36 10.62
CA ILE A 286 -11.72 -35.96 11.04
C ILE A 286 -11.36 -35.86 12.51
N ARG A 287 -10.51 -34.89 12.84
CA ARG A 287 -10.31 -34.40 14.20
C ARG A 287 -10.85 -33.00 14.28
N MET A 288 -11.66 -32.70 15.31
CA MET A 288 -12.20 -31.35 15.52
C MET A 288 -11.10 -30.30 15.72
N GLU A 289 -9.94 -30.72 16.22
CA GLU A 289 -8.71 -29.93 16.30
C GLU A 289 -8.26 -29.36 14.94
N ASN A 290 -8.61 -30.01 13.82
CA ASN A 290 -8.25 -29.53 12.48
C ASN A 290 -9.17 -28.39 12.00
N PHE A 291 -10.29 -28.14 12.69
CA PHE A 291 -11.31 -27.14 12.32
C PHE A 291 -11.28 -25.86 13.14
N PHE A 292 -10.31 -25.73 14.05
CA PHE A 292 -10.04 -24.48 14.73
C PHE A 292 -8.54 -24.34 15.00
N THR A 293 -8.03 -23.13 14.92
CA THR A 293 -6.69 -22.82 15.39
C THR A 293 -6.75 -22.52 16.89
N PRO A 294 -5.83 -23.04 17.75
CA PRO A 294 -5.82 -22.74 19.17
C PRO A 294 -5.68 -21.23 19.40
N GLY A 295 -6.82 -20.60 19.71
CA GLY A 295 -6.94 -19.16 19.89
C GLY A 295 -6.78 -18.73 21.34
N SER A 296 -7.05 -17.45 21.61
CA SER A 296 -6.93 -16.88 22.96
C SER A 296 -8.12 -17.18 23.89
N LEU A 297 -9.20 -17.74 23.34
CA LEU A 297 -10.43 -18.09 24.05
C LEU A 297 -10.73 -19.58 23.86
N PRO A 298 -11.22 -20.29 24.89
CA PRO A 298 -11.75 -21.64 24.72
C PRO A 298 -13.06 -21.56 23.93
N MET A 299 -13.06 -22.10 22.72
CA MET A 299 -14.21 -22.11 21.82
C MET A 299 -14.85 -23.49 21.79
N GLY A 300 -16.18 -23.53 21.83
CA GLY A 300 -16.95 -24.72 21.49
C GLY A 300 -17.06 -24.84 19.98
N VAL A 301 -16.83 -26.04 19.44
CA VAL A 301 -17.01 -26.36 18.02
C VAL A 301 -18.00 -27.52 17.92
N THR A 302 -19.04 -27.35 17.11
CA THR A 302 -20.07 -28.38 16.86
C THR A 302 -20.40 -28.43 15.38
N VAL A 303 -20.44 -29.63 14.80
CA VAL A 303 -20.93 -29.86 13.44
C VAL A 303 -22.35 -30.41 13.50
N LEU A 304 -23.24 -29.81 12.73
CA LEU A 304 -24.66 -30.13 12.65
C LEU A 304 -24.99 -30.76 11.29
N ASP A 305 -25.99 -31.65 11.28
CA ASP A 305 -26.62 -32.15 10.05
C ASP A 305 -27.63 -31.15 9.45
N GLU A 306 -28.27 -31.53 8.34
CA GLU A 306 -29.34 -30.77 7.67
C GLU A 306 -30.51 -30.40 8.59
N ASN A 307 -30.78 -31.24 9.59
CA ASN A 307 -31.91 -31.12 10.51
C ASN A 307 -31.51 -30.39 11.82
N GLY A 308 -30.24 -30.02 11.97
CA GLY A 308 -29.72 -29.35 13.17
C GLY A 308 -29.35 -30.30 14.31
N HIS A 309 -29.21 -31.60 14.05
CA HIS A 309 -28.71 -32.56 15.02
C HIS A 309 -27.18 -32.50 15.11
N PRO A 310 -26.59 -32.43 16.32
CA PRO A 310 -25.15 -32.43 16.49
C PRO A 310 -24.56 -33.80 16.14
N LEU A 311 -23.67 -33.82 15.16
CA LEU A 311 -22.96 -35.02 14.70
C LEU A 311 -21.65 -35.24 15.49
N ILE A 312 -20.93 -34.16 15.75
CA ILE A 312 -19.68 -34.17 16.50
C ILE A 312 -19.46 -32.82 17.19
N ALA A 313 -19.04 -32.86 18.45
CA ALA A 313 -18.75 -31.67 19.23
C ALA A 313 -17.43 -31.84 20.00
N LEU A 314 -16.67 -30.75 20.11
CA LEU A 314 -15.47 -30.67 20.96
C LEU A 314 -15.82 -30.19 22.39
N SER A 315 -16.99 -29.59 22.58
CA SER A 315 -17.44 -29.09 23.88
C SER A 315 -17.64 -30.23 24.90
N GLY A 316 -17.20 -30.02 26.14
CA GLY A 316 -17.50 -30.93 27.25
C GLY A 316 -19.02 -31.11 27.45
N PRO A 317 -19.46 -32.19 28.14
CA PRO A 317 -20.86 -32.61 28.23
C PRO A 317 -21.84 -31.57 28.82
N GLU A 318 -21.36 -30.50 29.45
CA GLU A 318 -22.19 -29.42 30.03
C GLU A 318 -22.56 -28.29 29.06
N ASN A 319 -21.90 -28.19 27.89
CA ASN A 319 -22.11 -27.12 26.91
C ASN A 319 -22.74 -27.64 25.60
N VAL A 320 -23.84 -28.38 25.73
CA VAL A 320 -24.65 -28.77 24.56
C VAL A 320 -25.45 -27.54 24.10
N LEU A 321 -25.04 -26.96 22.97
CA LEU A 321 -25.75 -25.87 22.31
C LEU A 321 -27.20 -26.26 22.04
N LYS A 322 -28.15 -25.50 22.60
CA LYS A 322 -29.56 -25.61 22.21
C LYS A 322 -29.73 -24.92 20.85
N VAL A 323 -29.94 -25.72 19.81
CA VAL A 323 -30.20 -25.24 18.46
C VAL A 323 -31.53 -24.49 18.45
N ASP A 324 -31.51 -23.22 17.99
CA ASP A 324 -32.72 -22.42 17.79
C ASP A 324 -33.10 -22.40 16.30
N SER A 325 -34.38 -22.61 16.06
CA SER A 325 -35.02 -22.59 14.74
C SER A 325 -34.72 -21.36 13.89
N ARG A 326 -34.48 -20.19 14.51
CA ARG A 326 -34.29 -18.91 13.79
C ARG A 326 -33.05 -18.88 12.90
N TRP A 327 -31.94 -19.41 13.37
CA TRP A 327 -30.65 -19.37 12.65
C TRP A 327 -30.32 -20.67 11.91
N MET A 328 -31.16 -21.70 12.06
CA MET A 328 -31.07 -22.92 11.26
C MET A 328 -31.38 -22.68 9.77
N GLN A 329 -32.30 -21.76 9.46
CA GLN A 329 -32.74 -21.48 8.08
C GLN A 329 -31.73 -20.66 7.26
N GLU A 330 -30.84 -19.91 7.91
CA GLU A 330 -29.88 -19.04 7.23
C GLU A 330 -28.56 -19.77 6.93
N ARG A 331 -27.94 -19.53 5.76
CA ARG A 331 -26.66 -20.15 5.40
C ARG A 331 -25.50 -19.72 6.30
N SER A 332 -25.55 -18.49 6.81
CA SER A 332 -24.60 -17.98 7.79
C SER A 332 -25.32 -17.06 8.76
N TRP A 333 -25.06 -17.23 10.05
CA TRP A 333 -25.67 -16.44 11.11
C TRP A 333 -24.64 -16.18 12.22
N PHE A 334 -24.61 -14.95 12.73
CA PHE A 334 -23.75 -14.54 13.83
C PHE A 334 -24.57 -13.76 14.86
N GLY A 335 -24.55 -14.18 16.11
CA GLY A 335 -25.29 -13.49 17.16
C GLY A 335 -25.28 -14.19 18.51
N TYR A 336 -26.03 -13.61 19.44
CA TYR A 336 -26.18 -14.13 20.80
C TYR A 336 -27.32 -15.15 20.88
N THR A 337 -27.13 -16.19 21.70
CA THR A 337 -28.19 -17.15 22.03
C THR A 337 -29.24 -16.53 22.96
N ASP A 338 -30.41 -17.16 23.03
CA ASP A 338 -31.50 -16.73 23.93
C ASP A 338 -30.99 -16.60 25.37
N GLY A 339 -31.10 -15.37 25.91
CA GLY A 339 -30.60 -15.03 27.24
C GLY A 339 -29.14 -14.55 27.30
N TYR A 340 -28.52 -14.22 26.15
CA TYR A 340 -27.15 -13.67 26.05
C TYR A 340 -26.09 -14.54 26.72
N ARG A 341 -26.25 -15.87 26.67
CA ARG A 341 -25.33 -16.81 27.32
C ARG A 341 -24.08 -17.05 26.48
N ASP A 342 -24.28 -17.29 25.19
CA ASP A 342 -23.21 -17.62 24.25
C ASP A 342 -23.26 -16.71 23.03
N LEU A 343 -22.09 -16.35 22.52
CA LEU A 343 -21.90 -15.72 21.23
C LEU A 343 -21.57 -16.81 20.20
N VAL A 344 -22.34 -16.88 19.12
CA VAL A 344 -22.34 -18.02 18.20
C VAL A 344 -22.17 -17.57 16.74
N LEU A 345 -21.35 -18.29 15.97
CA LEU A 345 -21.31 -18.24 14.51
C LEU A 345 -21.73 -19.59 13.93
N LYS A 346 -22.73 -19.59 13.05
CA LYS A 346 -23.10 -20.73 12.20
C LYS A 346 -22.70 -20.45 10.76
N LYS A 347 -22.10 -21.44 10.08
CA LYS A 347 -21.79 -21.38 8.65
C LYS A 347 -22.06 -22.73 7.98
N SER A 348 -22.73 -22.73 6.83
CA SER A 348 -22.89 -23.91 5.98
C SER A 348 -21.56 -24.29 5.31
N LEU A 349 -21.33 -25.59 5.07
CA LEU A 349 -20.08 -26.13 4.52
C LEU A 349 -20.28 -26.73 3.10
N PRO A 350 -20.42 -25.91 2.04
CA PRO A 350 -20.61 -26.42 0.67
C PRO A 350 -19.34 -27.12 0.14
N PRO A 351 -19.47 -28.18 -0.68
CA PRO A 351 -20.70 -28.70 -1.31
C PRO A 351 -21.54 -29.63 -0.42
N SER A 352 -21.15 -29.87 0.84
CA SER A 352 -21.95 -30.68 1.76
C SER A 352 -23.16 -29.92 2.30
N SER A 353 -24.11 -30.66 2.83
CA SER A 353 -25.28 -30.12 3.53
C SER A 353 -25.07 -29.92 5.03
N LEU A 354 -23.84 -30.11 5.50
CA LEU A 354 -23.44 -29.93 6.88
C LEU A 354 -23.27 -28.45 7.23
N SER A 355 -23.42 -28.13 8.51
CA SER A 355 -23.09 -26.80 9.03
C SER A 355 -22.20 -26.88 10.26
N ILE A 356 -21.32 -25.89 10.42
CA ILE A 356 -20.43 -25.78 11.58
C ILE A 356 -20.85 -24.60 12.44
N VAL A 357 -20.77 -24.80 13.75
CA VAL A 357 -21.16 -23.85 14.77
C VAL A 357 -20.00 -23.64 15.73
N TYR A 358 -19.58 -22.39 15.86
CA TYR A 358 -18.59 -21.94 16.84
C TYR A 358 -19.30 -21.17 17.95
N SER A 359 -18.99 -21.45 19.22
CA SER A 359 -19.57 -20.76 20.36
C SER A 359 -18.55 -20.36 21.42
N VAL A 360 -18.75 -19.19 22.04
CA VAL A 360 -17.97 -18.71 23.19
C VAL A 360 -18.93 -18.15 24.25
N PRO A 361 -18.78 -18.50 25.54
CA PRO A 361 -19.58 -17.94 26.62
C PRO A 361 -19.33 -16.44 26.81
N VAL A 362 -20.39 -15.65 26.96
CA VAL A 362 -20.31 -14.18 27.11
C VAL A 362 -19.59 -13.76 28.39
N ASP A 363 -19.69 -14.57 29.46
CA ASP A 363 -18.99 -14.31 30.73
C ASP A 363 -17.47 -14.23 30.54
N MET A 364 -16.89 -15.06 29.68
CA MET A 364 -15.45 -15.03 29.40
C MET A 364 -15.04 -13.79 28.60
N VAL A 365 -15.92 -13.31 27.71
CA VAL A 365 -15.71 -12.05 26.97
C VAL A 365 -15.73 -10.86 27.93
N LEU A 366 -16.68 -10.84 28.88
CA LEU A 366 -16.82 -9.81 29.90
C LEU A 366 -15.65 -9.79 30.87
N GLU A 367 -15.12 -10.95 31.26
CA GLU A 367 -13.98 -11.05 32.18
C GLU A 367 -12.74 -10.34 31.64
N ARG A 368 -12.51 -10.39 30.32
CA ARG A 368 -11.37 -9.75 29.66
C ARG A 368 -11.45 -8.22 29.66
N ILE A 369 -12.65 -7.65 29.70
CA ILE A 369 -12.89 -6.20 29.77
C ILE A 369 -13.23 -5.70 31.18
N ARG A 370 -13.29 -6.60 32.17
CA ARG A 370 -13.67 -6.29 33.55
C ARG A 370 -12.83 -5.19 34.18
N MET A 371 -11.51 -5.23 33.99
CA MET A 371 -10.61 -4.19 34.52
C MET A 371 -10.85 -2.82 33.88
N LEU A 372 -11.18 -2.79 32.58
CA LEU A 372 -11.50 -1.56 31.87
C LEU A 372 -12.79 -0.93 32.41
N ILE A 373 -13.83 -1.74 32.64
CA ILE A 373 -15.10 -1.30 33.24
C ILE A 373 -14.86 -0.76 34.65
N LEU A 374 -14.10 -1.48 35.48
CA LEU A 374 -13.82 -1.09 36.86
C LEU A 374 -13.04 0.23 36.92
N ASN A 375 -12.01 0.39 36.08
CA ASN A 375 -11.24 1.62 35.99
C ASN A 375 -12.07 2.81 35.51
N ALA A 376 -12.95 2.61 34.51
CA ALA A 376 -13.84 3.66 34.01
C ALA A 376 -14.84 4.12 35.08
N VAL A 377 -15.40 3.20 35.87
CA VAL A 377 -16.30 3.55 36.98
C VAL A 377 -15.54 4.30 38.08
N LEU A 378 -14.36 3.83 38.47
CA LEU A 378 -13.53 4.48 39.50
C LEU A 378 -13.16 5.92 39.10
N LEU A 379 -12.75 6.12 37.85
CA LEU A 379 -12.37 7.42 37.31
C LEU A 379 -13.56 8.40 37.31
N ASN A 380 -14.76 7.95 36.90
CA ASN A 380 -15.97 8.77 36.92
C ASN A 380 -16.36 9.27 38.32
N VAL A 381 -16.19 8.40 39.33
CA VAL A 381 -16.46 8.75 40.74
C VAL A 381 -15.46 9.79 41.24
N LEU A 382 -14.17 9.61 40.95
CA LEU A 382 -13.12 10.57 41.34
C LEU A 382 -13.32 11.94 40.71
N ILE A 383 -13.62 11.99 39.40
CA ILE A 383 -13.85 13.24 38.68
C ILE A 383 -15.11 13.96 39.21
N GLY A 384 -16.19 13.21 39.47
CA GLY A 384 -17.40 13.78 40.06
C GLY A 384 -17.14 14.44 41.40
N LEU A 385 -16.36 13.79 42.27
CA LEU A 385 -15.95 14.34 43.57
C LEU A 385 -15.10 15.61 43.41
N ALA A 386 -14.14 15.62 42.48
CA ALA A 386 -13.28 16.76 42.20
C ALA A 386 -14.06 17.98 41.67
N LEU A 387 -14.97 17.79 40.71
CA LEU A 387 -15.78 18.88 40.15
C LEU A 387 -16.69 19.51 41.21
N PHE A 388 -17.29 18.70 42.08
CA PHE A 388 -18.18 19.21 43.12
C PHE A 388 -17.43 19.98 44.21
N THR A 389 -16.23 19.52 44.59
CA THR A 389 -15.38 20.22 45.57
C THR A 389 -14.85 21.55 45.03
N LEU A 390 -14.44 21.59 43.75
CA LEU A 390 -13.97 22.80 43.09
C LEU A 390 -15.08 23.85 42.93
N ALA A 391 -16.29 23.42 42.54
CA ALA A 391 -17.45 24.30 42.46
C ALA A 391 -17.79 24.95 43.81
N ARG A 392 -17.73 24.16 44.89
CA ARG A 392 -17.97 24.65 46.25
C ARG A 392 -16.89 25.63 46.73
N MET A 393 -15.64 25.44 46.33
CA MET A 393 -14.52 26.32 46.68
C MET A 393 -14.65 27.69 45.99
N TYR A 394 -14.90 27.71 44.68
CA TYR A 394 -15.05 28.93 43.89
C TYR A 394 -16.22 29.80 44.38
N GLU A 395 -17.35 29.16 44.71
CA GLU A 395 -18.51 29.84 45.28
C GLU A 395 -18.17 30.63 46.55
N ARG A 396 -17.38 30.05 47.46
CA ARG A 396 -17.06 30.67 48.75
C ARG A 396 -15.97 31.73 48.68
N ARG A 397 -14.96 31.56 47.83
CA ARG A 397 -13.81 32.47 47.79
C ARG A 397 -13.99 33.68 46.90
N ILE A 398 -14.78 33.59 45.83
CA ILE A 398 -14.77 34.61 44.78
C ILE A 398 -16.12 35.33 44.67
N PHE A 399 -17.21 34.60 44.54
CA PHE A 399 -18.51 35.21 44.21
C PHE A 399 -19.13 36.01 45.35
N ILE A 400 -18.95 35.57 46.60
CA ILE A 400 -19.49 36.25 47.78
C ILE A 400 -18.82 37.61 48.04
N PRO A 401 -17.49 37.73 48.09
CA PRO A 401 -16.84 39.04 48.29
C PRO A 401 -17.05 40.00 47.10
N ALA A 402 -17.06 39.50 45.86
CA ALA A 402 -17.25 40.32 44.66
C ALA A 402 -18.63 41.02 44.59
N GLU A 403 -19.68 40.45 45.19
CA GLU A 403 -21.01 41.07 45.24
C GLU A 403 -21.02 42.33 46.12
N ALA A 404 -20.19 42.38 47.15
CA ALA A 404 -20.15 43.49 48.12
C ALA A 404 -19.39 44.71 47.60
N ASP A 405 -18.30 44.53 46.84
CA ASP A 405 -17.45 45.63 46.37
C ASP A 405 -18.04 46.37 45.17
N ALA A 406 -18.79 45.68 44.30
CA ALA A 406 -19.41 46.28 43.13
C ALA A 406 -20.50 47.30 43.48
N GLN A 407 -21.15 47.15 44.63
CA GLN A 407 -22.29 47.97 45.02
C GLN A 407 -21.92 49.42 45.40
N ARG A 408 -20.66 49.68 45.76
CA ARG A 408 -20.20 51.02 46.18
C ARG A 408 -19.57 51.85 45.04
N LEU A 409 -19.12 51.22 43.95
CA LEU A 409 -18.49 51.90 42.80
C LEU A 409 -19.52 52.51 41.83
N GLU A 410 -20.72 51.94 41.79
CA GLU A 410 -21.76 52.22 40.78
C GLU A 410 -22.43 53.61 40.93
N GLU A 411 -22.46 54.20 42.13
CA GLU A 411 -23.19 55.45 42.39
C GLU A 411 -22.40 56.74 42.06
N HIS A 412 -21.06 56.74 42.13
CA HIS A 412 -20.25 57.96 41.92
C HIS A 412 -19.77 58.17 40.47
N GLU A 413 -19.67 57.09 39.69
CA GLU A 413 -19.20 57.14 38.29
C GLU A 413 -20.26 57.73 37.33
N GLN A 414 -21.54 57.66 37.68
CA GLN A 414 -22.65 57.94 36.75
C GLN A 414 -22.88 59.43 36.36
N PHE A 415 -22.38 60.42 37.12
CA PHE A 415 -22.64 61.86 36.84
C PHE A 415 -21.59 62.51 35.92
N ASN A 416 -20.29 62.31 36.16
CA ASN A 416 -19.21 62.83 35.30
C ASN A 416 -19.05 62.04 33.99
N ARG A 417 -19.43 60.74 33.98
CA ARG A 417 -19.46 59.92 32.75
C ARG A 417 -20.35 60.52 31.68
N LYS A 418 -21.48 61.16 32.01
CA LYS A 418 -22.49 61.52 31.00
C LYS A 418 -22.06 62.61 29.99
N ILE A 419 -21.23 63.59 30.36
CA ILE A 419 -20.75 64.65 29.44
C ILE A 419 -19.64 64.11 28.52
N VAL A 420 -18.70 63.41 29.15
CA VAL A 420 -17.52 62.84 28.53
C VAL A 420 -17.90 61.68 27.58
N ALA A 421 -18.87 60.84 27.96
CA ALA A 421 -19.35 59.68 27.19
C ALA A 421 -20.11 60.00 25.87
N SER A 422 -20.35 61.27 25.52
CA SER A 422 -21.13 61.62 24.32
C SER A 422 -20.29 61.99 23.08
N ALA A 423 -18.96 62.09 23.18
CA ALA A 423 -18.07 62.42 22.06
C ALA A 423 -17.57 61.15 21.29
N PRO A 424 -17.56 61.16 19.94
CA PRO A 424 -17.29 59.96 19.11
C PRO A 424 -15.80 59.64 18.89
N VAL A 425 -14.91 60.28 19.65
CA VAL A 425 -13.46 60.06 19.62
C VAL A 425 -12.94 59.97 21.04
N GLY A 426 -11.79 59.31 21.22
CA GLY A 426 -11.15 59.19 22.50
C GLY A 426 -10.55 60.50 22.95
N ILE A 427 -11.26 61.32 23.71
CA ILE A 427 -10.71 62.55 24.32
C ILE A 427 -10.22 62.29 25.75
N CYS A 428 -8.94 62.53 26.02
CA CYS A 428 -8.37 62.55 27.35
C CYS A 428 -7.58 63.83 27.63
N ILE A 429 -7.27 64.09 28.89
CA ILE A 429 -6.57 65.28 29.33
C ILE A 429 -5.50 64.81 30.30
N LEU A 430 -4.24 64.86 29.91
CA LEU A 430 -3.08 64.50 30.70
C LEU A 430 -2.46 65.74 31.35
N ARG A 431 -1.75 65.66 32.47
CA ARG A 431 -1.01 66.78 33.06
C ARG A 431 0.37 66.89 32.41
N THR A 432 0.88 68.08 32.13
CA THR A 432 2.11 68.28 31.30
C THR A 432 3.43 68.25 32.05
N GLN A 433 3.41 68.03 33.36
CA GLN A 433 4.61 67.98 34.20
C GLN A 433 5.02 66.53 34.46
N ASP A 434 4.07 65.61 34.43
CA ASP A 434 4.24 64.19 34.73
C ASP A 434 3.37 63.25 33.86
N GLY A 435 2.53 63.79 32.97
CA GLY A 435 1.70 63.01 32.04
C GLY A 435 0.45 62.39 32.65
N THR A 436 0.03 62.82 33.83
CA THR A 436 -1.04 62.16 34.58
C THR A 436 -2.44 62.41 33.99
N ASN A 437 -3.22 61.36 33.68
CA ASN A 437 -4.57 61.52 33.09
C ASN A 437 -5.58 62.07 34.10
N ILE A 438 -6.13 63.24 33.80
CA ILE A 438 -7.04 64.03 34.62
C ILE A 438 -8.50 63.78 34.25
N LEU A 439 -8.83 63.72 32.96
CA LEU A 439 -10.20 63.54 32.52
C LEU A 439 -10.23 62.85 31.17
N SER A 440 -11.05 61.83 31.03
CA SER A 440 -11.12 61.09 29.77
C SER A 440 -12.46 60.45 29.51
N ASN A 441 -12.85 60.59 28.27
CA ASN A 441 -13.69 59.72 27.46
C ASN A 441 -14.07 58.35 27.97
N GLU A 442 -15.31 57.85 27.80
CA GLU A 442 -15.47 56.39 27.80
C GLU A 442 -14.59 55.78 26.67
N LEU A 443 -14.52 56.41 25.50
CA LEU A 443 -13.65 56.00 24.40
C LEU A 443 -12.16 56.24 24.69
N ALA A 444 -11.78 57.39 25.26
CA ALA A 444 -10.37 57.77 25.49
C ALA A 444 -9.74 57.17 26.72
N HIS A 445 -10.52 56.99 27.78
CA HIS A 445 -10.04 56.30 28.97
C HIS A 445 -9.75 54.86 28.59
N ASN A 446 -10.64 54.24 27.82
CA ASN A 446 -10.39 52.94 27.20
C ASN A 446 -9.06 52.99 26.46
N TYR A 447 -8.87 53.94 25.54
CA TYR A 447 -7.64 54.00 24.75
C TYR A 447 -6.34 54.38 25.50
N LEU A 448 -6.37 55.31 26.46
CA LEU A 448 -5.20 55.71 27.26
C LEU A 448 -4.80 54.68 28.32
N ASN A 449 -5.79 54.01 28.93
CA ASN A 449 -5.48 52.94 29.88
C ASN A 449 -4.91 51.74 29.19
N MET A 450 -5.28 51.58 27.93
CA MET A 450 -4.60 50.66 27.09
C MET A 450 -3.11 51.13 26.85
N LEU A 451 -2.56 52.18 27.47
CA LEU A 451 -1.12 52.50 27.35
C LEU A 451 -0.37 52.02 28.61
N THR A 452 0.83 51.46 28.45
CA THR A 452 1.64 50.88 29.55
C THR A 452 2.40 51.95 30.35
N HIS A 453 2.94 51.71 31.56
CA HIS A 453 3.64 52.75 32.37
C HIS A 453 4.93 53.26 31.68
N GLU A 454 5.60 52.43 30.86
CA GLU A 454 6.78 52.78 30.05
C GLU A 454 6.38 53.54 28.78
N ASP A 455 5.29 53.15 28.09
CA ASP A 455 4.71 53.91 26.98
C ASP A 455 4.06 55.20 27.45
N ARG A 456 3.48 55.21 28.64
CA ARG A 456 2.97 56.39 29.33
C ARG A 456 4.13 57.28 29.72
N GLN A 457 5.24 56.77 30.25
CA GLN A 457 6.44 57.57 30.52
C GLN A 457 7.04 58.13 29.22
N ARG A 458 7.03 57.37 28.13
CA ARG A 458 7.44 57.80 26.79
C ARG A 458 6.51 58.85 26.21
N LEU A 459 5.20 58.61 26.21
CA LEU A 459 4.16 59.58 25.84
C LEU A 459 4.32 60.83 26.67
N THR A 460 4.52 60.68 27.97
CA THR A 460 4.77 61.80 28.89
C THR A 460 6.02 62.57 28.47
N GLN A 461 7.16 61.90 28.22
CA GLN A 461 8.38 62.56 27.76
C GLN A 461 8.20 63.25 26.39
N ILE A 462 7.48 62.63 25.45
CA ILE A 462 7.20 63.15 24.10
C ILE A 462 6.26 64.36 24.17
N ILE A 463 5.23 64.28 25.00
CA ILE A 463 4.27 65.35 25.26
C ILE A 463 5.00 66.53 25.92
N CYS A 464 5.82 66.29 26.95
CA CYS A 464 6.61 67.32 27.63
C CYS A 464 7.74 67.92 26.77
N GLY A 465 8.27 67.19 25.78
CA GLY A 465 9.48 67.55 25.00
C GLY A 465 9.26 68.29 23.67
N GLN A 466 8.00 68.51 23.21
CA GLN A 466 7.64 69.25 21.99
C GLN A 466 8.29 68.81 20.65
N GLN A 467 8.39 67.51 20.37
CA GLN A 467 9.06 67.05 19.12
C GLN A 467 8.16 66.52 18.00
N VAL A 468 6.91 66.06 18.27
CA VAL A 468 5.98 65.55 17.23
C VAL A 468 4.51 65.72 17.67
N ASN A 469 3.58 65.91 16.74
CA ASN A 469 2.14 66.16 17.04
C ASN A 469 1.27 64.89 17.22
N PHE A 470 1.78 63.68 16.93
CA PHE A 470 1.03 62.42 17.09
C PHE A 470 1.96 61.20 17.31
N VAL A 471 1.41 60.12 17.87
CA VAL A 471 2.10 58.85 18.18
C VAL A 471 1.13 57.68 17.97
N ASP A 472 1.55 56.66 17.21
CA ASP A 472 0.82 55.41 17.14
C ASP A 472 1.28 54.48 18.26
N VAL A 473 0.33 53.99 19.04
CA VAL A 473 0.60 53.04 20.11
C VAL A 473 -0.30 51.85 19.94
N LEU A 474 0.31 50.68 19.84
CA LEU A 474 -0.38 49.44 20.05
C LEU A 474 -0.70 49.41 21.53
N THR A 475 -1.95 49.72 21.81
CA THR A 475 -2.36 49.79 23.18
C THR A 475 -2.52 48.38 23.70
N SER A 476 -2.35 48.25 25.00
CA SER A 476 -2.27 47.02 25.75
C SER A 476 -3.46 46.08 25.54
N ASN A 477 -4.59 46.48 24.97
CA ASN A 477 -5.63 45.53 24.55
C ASN A 477 -5.64 45.20 23.07
N ASN A 478 -4.50 45.38 22.40
CA ASN A 478 -4.34 45.16 20.97
C ASN A 478 -5.21 46.06 20.10
N THR A 479 -5.73 47.13 20.67
CA THR A 479 -6.34 48.17 19.89
C THR A 479 -5.24 49.07 19.37
N ASN A 480 -5.13 49.17 18.05
CA ASN A 480 -4.16 50.05 17.42
C ASN A 480 -4.69 51.46 17.49
N LEU A 481 -3.94 52.32 18.15
CA LEU A 481 -4.44 53.60 18.58
C LEU A 481 -3.48 54.71 18.24
N GLN A 482 -4.01 55.63 17.45
CA GLN A 482 -3.30 56.82 17.06
C GLN A 482 -3.65 57.95 18.03
N ILE A 483 -2.63 58.53 18.65
CA ILE A 483 -2.76 59.50 19.73
C ILE A 483 -2.19 60.84 19.26
N SER A 484 -3.05 61.85 19.13
CA SER A 484 -2.68 63.25 18.83
C SER A 484 -2.84 64.10 20.09
N PHE A 485 -1.99 65.11 20.34
CA PHE A 485 -2.08 65.90 21.58
C PHE A 485 -1.79 67.39 21.42
N VAL A 486 -2.40 68.22 22.29
CA VAL A 486 -2.29 69.70 22.31
C VAL A 486 -2.24 70.21 23.75
N HIS A 487 -1.36 71.16 24.07
CA HIS A 487 -1.16 71.69 25.42
C HIS A 487 -2.18 72.79 25.79
N SER A 488 -2.60 72.84 27.06
CA SER A 488 -3.65 73.71 27.61
C SER A 488 -3.54 73.80 29.15
N ARG A 489 -4.58 74.30 29.84
CA ARG A 489 -4.59 74.48 31.30
C ARG A 489 -5.94 74.03 31.92
N TYR A 490 -5.96 73.14 32.92
CA TYR A 490 -7.19 72.63 33.59
C TYR A 490 -7.01 72.61 35.11
N ARG A 491 -7.98 73.19 35.84
CA ARG A 491 -7.91 73.43 37.30
C ARG A 491 -6.58 74.11 37.72
N ASN A 492 -6.17 75.13 36.97
CA ASN A 492 -4.96 75.95 37.16
C ASN A 492 -3.60 75.23 37.01
N GLU A 493 -3.57 73.96 36.61
CA GLU A 493 -2.36 73.22 36.21
C GLU A 493 -2.22 73.16 34.68
N ASN A 494 -0.98 73.06 34.18
CA ASN A 494 -0.71 72.89 32.74
C ASN A 494 -0.95 71.43 32.34
N VAL A 495 -1.75 71.20 31.31
CA VAL A 495 -2.29 69.90 30.91
C VAL A 495 -2.27 69.76 29.39
N ALA A 496 -2.19 68.55 28.85
CA ALA A 496 -2.25 68.22 27.44
C ALA A 496 -3.54 67.47 27.14
N ILE A 497 -4.34 67.99 26.22
CA ILE A 497 -5.53 67.34 25.71
C ILE A 497 -5.09 66.39 24.60
N CYS A 498 -5.37 65.11 24.74
CA CYS A 498 -5.04 64.11 23.72
C CYS A 498 -6.31 63.50 23.11
N VAL A 499 -6.26 63.25 21.81
CA VAL A 499 -7.29 62.63 21.00
C VAL A 499 -6.77 61.30 20.48
N LEU A 500 -7.50 60.24 20.79
CA LEU A 500 -7.17 58.86 20.53
C LEU A 500 -8.17 58.28 19.53
N VAL A 501 -7.65 57.77 18.41
CA VAL A 501 -8.43 57.19 17.31
C VAL A 501 -8.04 55.74 17.10
N ASP A 502 -9.04 54.87 17.13
CA ASP A 502 -8.87 53.44 16.97
C ASP A 502 -8.83 53.04 15.50
N VAL A 503 -7.67 52.57 15.08
CA VAL A 503 -7.38 52.03 13.74
C VAL A 503 -7.34 50.50 13.74
N SER A 504 -7.86 49.85 14.79
CA SER A 504 -7.82 48.39 14.96
C SER A 504 -8.56 47.63 13.87
N SER A 505 -9.61 48.18 13.26
CA SER A 505 -10.27 47.52 12.13
C SER A 505 -9.33 47.37 10.93
N ARG A 506 -8.47 48.37 10.71
CA ARG A 506 -7.46 48.36 9.64
C ARG A 506 -6.33 47.37 9.96
N VAL A 507 -5.82 47.38 11.19
CA VAL A 507 -4.76 46.45 11.60
C VAL A 507 -5.27 45.01 11.75
N LYS A 508 -6.50 44.79 12.24
CA LYS A 508 -7.14 43.47 12.26
C LYS A 508 -7.42 42.94 10.85
N MET A 509 -7.68 43.80 9.87
CA MET A 509 -7.80 43.37 8.46
C MET A 509 -6.46 42.82 7.97
N GLU A 510 -5.37 43.51 8.27
CA GLU A 510 -3.99 43.12 7.93
C GLU A 510 -3.56 41.84 8.67
N GLU A 511 -3.82 41.76 9.98
CA GLU A 511 -3.66 40.53 10.78
C GLU A 511 -4.51 39.39 10.23
N SER A 512 -5.78 39.63 9.84
CA SER A 512 -6.63 38.58 9.26
C SER A 512 -6.14 38.09 7.90
N LEU A 513 -5.54 38.97 7.09
CA LEU A 513 -4.90 38.58 5.83
C LEU A 513 -3.67 37.73 6.10
N GLN A 514 -2.89 38.07 7.14
CA GLN A 514 -1.73 37.30 7.56
C GLN A 514 -2.10 35.95 8.20
N GLU A 515 -3.18 35.89 8.99
CA GLU A 515 -3.76 34.65 9.51
C GLU A 515 -4.33 33.79 8.39
N MET A 516 -5.00 34.37 7.39
CA MET A 516 -5.47 33.64 6.20
C MET A 516 -4.31 33.07 5.39
N ALA A 517 -3.21 33.83 5.22
CA ALA A 517 -2.00 33.36 4.57
C ALA A 517 -1.33 32.21 5.37
N GLN A 518 -1.18 32.36 6.69
CA GLN A 518 -0.66 31.30 7.56
C GLN A 518 -1.56 30.06 7.58
N ALA A 519 -2.88 30.23 7.60
CA ALA A 519 -3.83 29.11 7.54
C ALA A 519 -3.76 28.40 6.18
N ALA A 520 -3.58 29.14 5.08
CA ALA A 520 -3.37 28.56 3.75
C ALA A 520 -2.03 27.81 3.66
N GLU A 521 -0.95 28.38 4.20
CA GLU A 521 0.38 27.76 4.31
C GLU A 521 0.31 26.47 5.12
N GLN A 522 -0.32 26.51 6.30
CA GLN A 522 -0.50 25.35 7.17
C GLN A 522 -1.38 24.28 6.51
N ALA A 523 -2.42 24.68 5.78
CA ALA A 523 -3.26 23.75 5.01
C ALA A 523 -2.46 23.09 3.88
N SER A 524 -1.61 23.83 3.18
CA SER A 524 -0.73 23.32 2.11
C SER A 524 0.30 22.33 2.67
N GLN A 525 0.95 22.67 3.79
CA GLN A 525 1.89 21.78 4.48
C GLN A 525 1.21 20.51 4.99
N SER A 526 0.02 20.63 5.58
CA SER A 526 -0.77 19.50 6.07
C SER A 526 -1.20 18.57 4.92
N LYS A 527 -1.62 19.14 3.77
CA LYS A 527 -1.93 18.39 2.55
C LYS A 527 -0.71 17.61 2.04
N SER A 528 0.46 18.25 2.03
CA SER A 528 1.73 17.63 1.59
C SER A 528 2.17 16.51 2.52
N MET A 529 2.11 16.73 3.85
CA MET A 529 2.40 15.72 4.87
C MET A 529 1.44 14.53 4.77
N PHE A 530 0.14 14.79 4.60
CA PHE A 530 -0.86 13.74 4.43
C PHE A 530 -0.58 12.89 3.18
N LEU A 531 -0.26 13.51 2.04
CA LEU A 531 0.08 12.79 0.82
C LEU A 531 1.36 11.97 0.98
N ALA A 532 2.38 12.48 1.67
CA ALA A 532 3.59 11.74 1.99
C ALA A 532 3.30 10.50 2.84
N THR A 533 2.52 10.64 3.92
CA THR A 533 2.10 9.51 4.77
C THR A 533 1.27 8.50 4.00
N VAL A 534 0.24 8.95 3.26
CA VAL A 534 -0.59 8.06 2.44
C VAL A 534 0.23 7.31 1.41
N SER A 535 1.18 7.98 0.75
CA SER A 535 2.06 7.26 -0.17
C SER A 535 2.90 6.21 0.54
N HIS A 536 3.40 6.47 1.74
CA HIS A 536 4.17 5.47 2.48
C HIS A 536 3.31 4.26 2.88
N GLU A 537 2.10 4.52 3.36
CA GLU A 537 1.12 3.50 3.75
C GLU A 537 0.56 2.71 2.56
N LEU A 538 0.51 3.31 1.36
CA LEU A 538 0.13 2.60 0.13
C LEU A 538 1.29 1.82 -0.49
N ARG A 539 2.51 2.37 -0.42
CA ARG A 539 3.72 1.78 -1.01
C ARG A 539 4.11 0.47 -0.33
N THR A 540 4.04 0.43 1.00
CA THR A 540 4.42 -0.74 1.81
C THR A 540 3.65 -2.02 1.42
N PRO A 541 2.29 -2.05 1.37
CA PRO A 541 1.56 -3.22 0.93
C PRO A 541 1.76 -3.52 -0.56
N LEU A 542 1.93 -2.49 -1.41
CA LEU A 542 2.23 -2.67 -2.83
C LEU A 542 3.55 -3.40 -3.07
N TYR A 543 4.58 -3.09 -2.29
CA TYR A 543 5.86 -3.78 -2.36
C TYR A 543 5.75 -5.24 -1.91
N GLY A 544 4.92 -5.53 -0.90
CA GLY A 544 4.60 -6.91 -0.52
C GLY A 544 3.92 -7.70 -1.65
N ILE A 545 3.01 -7.06 -2.39
CA ILE A 545 2.34 -7.69 -3.54
C ILE A 545 3.35 -7.95 -4.68
N ILE A 546 4.16 -6.96 -5.05
CA ILE A 546 5.14 -7.09 -6.14
C ILE A 546 6.20 -8.14 -5.81
N GLY A 547 6.74 -8.14 -4.58
CA GLY A 547 7.72 -9.13 -4.16
C GLY A 547 7.18 -10.56 -4.22
N ASN A 548 5.91 -10.77 -3.85
CA ASN A 548 5.26 -12.08 -3.97
C ASN A 548 4.98 -12.47 -5.43
N LEU A 549 4.65 -11.50 -6.29
CA LEU A 549 4.47 -11.74 -7.72
C LEU A 549 5.80 -12.10 -8.41
N ASP A 550 6.89 -11.42 -8.06
CA ASP A 550 8.23 -11.74 -8.56
C ASP A 550 8.65 -13.15 -8.11
N LEU A 551 8.43 -13.51 -6.83
CA LEU A 551 8.64 -14.87 -6.33
C LEU A 551 7.81 -15.92 -7.09
N LEU A 552 6.54 -15.62 -7.40
CA LEU A 552 5.69 -16.50 -8.20
C LEU A 552 6.23 -16.68 -9.63
N GLN A 553 6.81 -15.63 -10.23
CA GLN A 553 7.43 -15.69 -11.55
C GLN A 553 8.71 -16.54 -11.57
N THR A 554 9.40 -16.72 -10.44
CA THR A 554 10.56 -17.63 -10.34
C THR A 554 10.19 -19.12 -10.29
N LYS A 555 8.91 -19.47 -10.08
CA LYS A 555 8.44 -20.86 -9.98
C LYS A 555 7.79 -21.34 -11.28
N GLU A 556 7.76 -22.66 -11.49
CA GLU A 556 7.00 -23.24 -12.60
C GLU A 556 5.49 -23.01 -12.37
N LEU A 557 4.91 -22.12 -13.19
CA LEU A 557 3.50 -21.77 -13.12
C LEU A 557 2.66 -22.71 -14.03
N PRO A 558 1.46 -23.12 -13.60
CA PRO A 558 0.54 -23.87 -14.46
C PRO A 558 0.20 -23.11 -15.74
N LYS A 559 -0.01 -23.84 -16.85
CA LYS A 559 -0.32 -23.24 -18.17
C LYS A 559 -1.52 -22.29 -18.07
N GLY A 560 -1.29 -21.02 -18.42
CA GLY A 560 -2.31 -19.95 -18.39
C GLY A 560 -2.24 -19.01 -17.18
N VAL A 561 -1.62 -19.42 -16.06
CA VAL A 561 -1.48 -18.60 -14.84
C VAL A 561 -0.43 -17.51 -15.01
N ASP A 562 0.61 -17.75 -15.81
CA ASP A 562 1.66 -16.78 -16.12
C ASP A 562 1.12 -15.45 -16.68
N ARG A 563 0.07 -15.50 -17.52
CA ARG A 563 -0.61 -14.31 -18.03
C ARG A 563 -1.28 -13.49 -16.92
N LEU A 564 -1.87 -14.17 -15.93
CA LEU A 564 -2.52 -13.52 -14.79
C LEU A 564 -1.49 -12.88 -13.87
N VAL A 565 -0.40 -13.60 -13.55
CA VAL A 565 0.70 -13.07 -12.72
C VAL A 565 1.35 -11.87 -13.39
N THR A 566 1.62 -11.95 -14.70
CA THR A 566 2.14 -10.83 -15.49
C THR A 566 1.18 -9.64 -15.53
N ALA A 567 -0.14 -9.88 -15.68
CA ALA A 567 -1.14 -8.82 -15.65
C ALA A 567 -1.25 -8.14 -14.28
N MET A 568 -1.15 -8.91 -13.18
CA MET A 568 -1.11 -8.39 -11.82
C MET A 568 0.16 -7.57 -11.57
N ASN A 569 1.33 -8.03 -12.03
CA ASN A 569 2.59 -7.31 -11.88
C ASN A 569 2.56 -5.97 -12.62
N ASN A 570 2.04 -5.96 -13.86
CA ASN A 570 1.84 -4.74 -14.64
C ASN A 570 0.89 -3.75 -13.95
N SER A 571 -0.19 -4.26 -13.34
CA SER A 571 -1.18 -3.41 -12.63
C SER A 571 -0.61 -2.81 -11.36
N SER A 572 0.16 -3.58 -10.57
CA SER A 572 0.84 -3.09 -9.37
C SER A 572 1.95 -2.08 -9.71
N SER A 573 2.72 -2.34 -10.77
CA SER A 573 3.74 -1.41 -11.26
C SER A 573 3.12 -0.10 -11.76
N LEU A 574 1.98 -0.16 -12.45
CA LEU A 574 1.23 1.03 -12.84
C LEU A 574 0.79 1.82 -11.60
N LEU A 575 0.19 1.17 -10.60
CA LEU A 575 -0.28 1.85 -9.39
C LEU A 575 0.85 2.55 -8.62
N LEU A 576 2.03 1.91 -8.52
CA LEU A 576 3.22 2.56 -7.96
C LEU A 576 3.62 3.80 -8.74
N LYS A 577 3.62 3.73 -10.08
CA LYS A 577 3.91 4.88 -10.93
C LYS A 577 2.91 6.02 -10.66
N ILE A 578 1.61 5.72 -10.55
CA ILE A 578 0.58 6.72 -10.25
C ILE A 578 0.86 7.42 -8.90
N ILE A 579 1.14 6.65 -7.87
CA ILE A 579 1.40 7.19 -6.53
C ILE A 579 2.68 8.05 -6.54
N SER A 580 3.73 7.60 -7.24
CA SER A 580 4.97 8.35 -7.39
C SER A 580 4.75 9.66 -8.14
N ASP A 581 3.99 9.66 -9.24
CA ASP A 581 3.67 10.86 -10.01
C ASP A 581 2.88 11.87 -9.16
N ILE A 582 1.90 11.42 -8.38
CA ILE A 582 1.11 12.29 -7.49
C ILE A 582 2.00 12.92 -6.41
N LEU A 583 2.91 12.14 -5.82
CA LEU A 583 3.86 12.64 -4.84
C LEU A 583 4.82 13.67 -5.44
N ASP A 584 5.41 13.36 -6.59
CA ASP A 584 6.34 14.27 -7.27
C ASP A 584 5.63 15.58 -7.60
N PHE A 585 4.41 15.52 -8.13
CA PHE A 585 3.58 16.71 -8.37
C PHE A 585 3.32 17.51 -7.08
N SER A 586 2.95 16.85 -5.99
CA SER A 586 2.72 17.51 -4.69
C SER A 586 3.99 18.13 -4.12
N LYS A 587 5.16 17.51 -4.29
CA LYS A 587 6.45 18.05 -3.84
C LYS A 587 6.88 19.26 -4.66
N ILE A 588 6.55 19.27 -5.94
CA ILE A 588 6.78 20.41 -6.83
C ILE A 588 5.87 21.58 -6.45
N GLU A 589 4.56 21.36 -6.24
CA GLU A 589 3.62 22.43 -5.85
C GLU A 589 3.94 23.05 -4.48
N SER A 590 4.57 22.29 -3.59
CA SER A 590 4.94 22.75 -2.24
C SER A 590 6.37 23.30 -2.15
N GLU A 591 7.07 23.47 -3.28
CA GLU A 591 8.47 23.93 -3.35
C GLU A 591 9.47 23.08 -2.54
N GLN A 592 9.09 21.84 -2.20
CA GLN A 592 9.92 20.91 -1.42
C GLN A 592 10.90 20.12 -2.30
N LEU A 593 10.65 20.03 -3.61
CA LEU A 593 11.56 19.39 -4.55
C LEU A 593 12.75 20.32 -4.81
N LYS A 594 13.97 19.80 -4.67
CA LYS A 594 15.21 20.50 -5.00
C LYS A 594 15.93 19.75 -6.11
N ILE A 595 16.51 20.50 -7.04
CA ILE A 595 17.38 19.96 -8.09
C ILE A 595 18.76 19.74 -7.47
N GLU A 596 19.32 18.54 -7.66
CA GLU A 596 20.66 18.19 -7.18
C GLU A 596 21.65 18.18 -8.34
N PRO A 597 22.34 19.30 -8.63
CA PRO A 597 23.31 19.34 -9.71
C PRO A 597 24.51 18.45 -9.39
N ARG A 598 24.82 17.54 -10.31
CA ARG A 598 25.97 16.64 -10.32
C ARG A 598 26.63 16.67 -11.69
N GLU A 599 27.91 16.36 -11.72
CA GLU A 599 28.63 16.14 -12.96
C GLU A 599 28.17 14.82 -13.60
N PHE A 600 27.74 14.87 -14.86
CA PHE A 600 27.31 13.68 -15.61
C PHE A 600 27.62 13.81 -17.10
N ALA A 601 27.70 12.66 -17.79
CA ALA A 601 27.86 12.59 -19.24
C ALA A 601 26.49 12.44 -19.92
N PRO A 602 26.01 13.42 -20.72
CA PRO A 602 24.73 13.31 -21.41
C PRO A 602 24.64 12.07 -22.30
N ARG A 603 25.74 11.69 -22.96
CA ARG A 603 25.80 10.49 -23.80
C ARG A 603 25.46 9.21 -23.03
N GLU A 604 25.97 9.06 -21.81
CA GLU A 604 25.71 7.89 -20.96
C GLU A 604 24.23 7.83 -20.53
N VAL A 605 23.66 8.97 -20.16
CA VAL A 605 22.23 9.07 -19.79
C VAL A 605 21.34 8.67 -20.97
N MET A 606 21.62 9.16 -22.18
CA MET A 606 20.84 8.78 -23.37
C MET A 606 20.98 7.30 -23.73
N ASN A 607 22.19 6.75 -23.62
CA ASN A 607 22.44 5.32 -23.86
C ASN A 607 21.67 4.45 -22.87
N HIS A 608 21.72 4.80 -21.58
CA HIS A 608 21.00 4.10 -20.54
C HIS A 608 19.49 4.10 -20.78
N ILE A 609 18.91 5.26 -21.13
CA ILE A 609 17.48 5.38 -21.44
C ILE A 609 17.13 4.55 -22.67
N THR A 610 17.89 4.68 -23.75
CA THR A 610 17.63 4.00 -25.01
C THR A 610 17.68 2.47 -24.83
N ALA A 611 18.68 1.97 -24.09
CA ALA A 611 18.81 0.55 -23.79
C ALA A 611 17.61 -0.03 -23.04
N ASN A 612 17.04 0.74 -22.08
CA ASN A 612 15.89 0.31 -21.30
C ASN A 612 14.59 0.21 -22.13
N TYR A 613 14.42 1.07 -23.14
CA TYR A 613 13.18 1.12 -23.95
C TYR A 613 13.29 0.35 -25.28
N LEU A 614 14.50 0.04 -25.76
CA LEU A 614 14.71 -0.67 -27.02
C LEU A 614 13.98 -2.04 -27.08
N PRO A 615 13.99 -2.90 -26.04
CA PRO A 615 13.25 -4.17 -26.08
C PRO A 615 11.73 -3.98 -26.28
N LEU A 616 11.16 -2.93 -25.68
CA LEU A 616 9.74 -2.62 -25.81
C LEU A 616 9.39 -2.15 -27.22
N VAL A 617 10.24 -1.31 -27.81
CA VAL A 617 10.13 -0.82 -29.19
C VAL A 617 10.21 -1.97 -30.18
N VAL A 618 11.21 -2.85 -30.04
CA VAL A 618 11.40 -4.02 -30.93
C VAL A 618 10.22 -5.00 -30.81
N ARG A 619 9.70 -5.22 -29.59
CA ARG A 619 8.49 -6.03 -29.37
C ARG A 619 7.26 -5.44 -30.07
N LYS A 620 7.12 -4.12 -30.10
CA LYS A 620 6.04 -3.41 -30.83
C LYS A 620 6.32 -3.29 -32.35
N GLN A 621 7.46 -3.77 -32.83
CA GLN A 621 7.90 -3.74 -34.23
C GLN A 621 7.97 -2.33 -34.85
N ILE A 622 8.27 -1.33 -34.02
CA ILE A 622 8.58 0.05 -34.46
C ILE A 622 10.10 0.27 -34.46
N GLY A 623 10.59 1.29 -35.16
CA GLY A 623 12.03 1.66 -35.12
C GLY A 623 12.32 2.71 -34.05
N LEU A 624 13.44 2.60 -33.32
CA LEU A 624 13.95 3.67 -32.44
C LEU A 624 15.30 4.15 -32.98
N TYR A 625 15.33 5.39 -33.46
CA TYR A 625 16.54 6.08 -33.90
C TYR A 625 17.04 6.96 -32.76
N CYS A 626 18.27 6.77 -32.32
CA CYS A 626 18.91 7.64 -31.34
C CYS A 626 20.09 8.34 -31.98
N PHE A 627 19.95 9.63 -32.26
CA PHE A 627 20.97 10.47 -32.86
C PHE A 627 21.57 11.35 -31.78
N ILE A 628 22.81 11.05 -31.37
CA ILE A 628 23.55 11.87 -30.41
C ILE A 628 24.68 12.56 -31.17
N GLU A 629 24.47 13.85 -31.48
CA GLU A 629 25.39 14.62 -32.32
C GLU A 629 26.80 14.68 -31.70
N PRO A 630 27.87 14.76 -32.52
CA PRO A 630 29.24 14.82 -32.01
C PRO A 630 29.56 16.09 -31.21
N ASP A 631 28.76 17.15 -31.31
CA ASP A 631 28.90 18.40 -30.55
C ASP A 631 28.37 18.32 -29.11
N VAL A 632 27.67 17.25 -28.74
CA VAL A 632 27.18 17.04 -27.38
C VAL A 632 28.37 16.92 -26.41
N PRO A 633 28.38 17.71 -25.31
CA PRO A 633 29.48 17.74 -24.36
C PRO A 633 29.74 16.38 -23.70
N GLN A 634 31.00 16.15 -23.34
CA GLN A 634 31.42 14.91 -22.67
C GLN A 634 30.92 14.88 -21.23
N GLN A 635 30.95 16.02 -20.54
CA GLN A 635 30.47 16.21 -19.18
C GLN A 635 29.75 17.55 -19.07
N MET A 636 28.71 17.61 -18.26
CA MET A 636 28.03 18.84 -17.85
C MET A 636 27.52 18.70 -16.41
N ASN A 637 27.19 19.84 -15.78
CA ASN A 637 26.59 19.86 -14.45
C ASN A 637 25.06 20.00 -14.55
N GLY A 638 24.33 19.15 -13.83
CA GLY A 638 22.87 19.16 -13.78
C GLY A 638 22.32 17.93 -13.04
N ASP A 639 21.01 17.69 -13.08
CA ASP A 639 20.43 16.54 -12.38
C ASP A 639 20.14 15.39 -13.37
N PRO A 640 21.01 14.36 -13.47
CA PRO A 640 20.84 13.28 -14.44
C PRO A 640 19.59 12.43 -14.17
N MET A 641 19.19 12.31 -12.90
CA MET A 641 18.02 11.50 -12.53
C MET A 641 16.72 12.17 -12.97
N ARG A 642 16.61 13.49 -12.77
CA ARG A 642 15.44 14.26 -13.24
C ARG A 642 15.42 14.39 -14.75
N LEU A 643 16.56 14.58 -15.38
CA LEU A 643 16.66 14.53 -16.84
C LEU A 643 16.20 13.18 -17.40
N GLN A 644 16.66 12.08 -16.81
CA GLN A 644 16.23 10.73 -17.17
C GLN A 644 14.72 10.54 -16.98
N GLN A 645 14.13 11.07 -15.91
CA GLN A 645 12.70 11.02 -15.65
C GLN A 645 11.90 11.71 -16.76
N VAL A 646 12.30 12.93 -17.15
CA VAL A 646 11.62 13.68 -18.21
C VAL A 646 11.68 12.92 -19.54
N ILE A 647 12.87 12.51 -19.97
CA ILE A 647 13.05 11.84 -21.27
C ILE A 647 12.34 10.49 -21.30
N SER A 648 12.40 9.72 -20.20
CA SER A 648 11.69 8.46 -20.06
C SER A 648 10.18 8.62 -20.21
N ASN A 649 9.61 9.70 -19.64
CA ASN A 649 8.18 10.01 -19.78
C ASN A 649 7.80 10.37 -21.22
N LEU A 650 8.61 11.18 -21.91
CA LEU A 650 8.37 11.51 -23.31
C LEU A 650 8.51 10.28 -24.22
N LEU A 651 9.55 9.48 -24.04
CA LEU A 651 9.81 8.28 -24.84
C LEU A 651 8.73 7.21 -24.61
N SER A 652 8.31 7.00 -23.36
CA SER A 652 7.20 6.09 -23.03
C SER A 652 5.89 6.53 -23.70
N ASN A 653 5.60 7.84 -23.74
CA ASN A 653 4.43 8.37 -24.46
C ASN A 653 4.55 8.15 -25.97
N ALA A 654 5.71 8.43 -26.57
CA ALA A 654 5.95 8.19 -28.00
C ALA A 654 5.72 6.71 -28.38
N ILE A 655 6.24 5.77 -27.57
CA ILE A 655 6.04 4.31 -27.77
C ILE A 655 4.56 3.94 -27.63
N LYS A 656 3.88 4.52 -26.65
CA LYS A 656 2.47 4.26 -26.37
C LYS A 656 1.58 4.66 -27.55
N PHE A 657 1.80 5.84 -28.15
CA PHE A 657 0.94 6.41 -29.18
C PHE A 657 1.38 6.15 -30.64
N THR A 658 2.48 5.41 -30.83
CA THR A 658 2.97 5.01 -32.18
C THR A 658 2.73 3.53 -32.41
N ASP A 659 1.78 3.18 -33.28
CA ASP A 659 1.49 1.78 -33.61
C ASP A 659 2.32 1.24 -34.77
N THR A 660 2.64 2.09 -35.75
CA THR A 660 3.53 1.76 -36.88
C THR A 660 4.46 2.93 -37.17
N GLY A 661 5.65 2.63 -37.71
CA GLY A 661 6.65 3.64 -38.03
C GLY A 661 7.82 3.66 -37.05
N CYS A 662 8.22 4.86 -36.62
CA CYS A 662 9.42 5.03 -35.81
C CYS A 662 9.36 6.19 -34.82
N ILE A 663 10.28 6.13 -33.86
CA ILE A 663 10.55 7.17 -32.88
C ILE A 663 11.99 7.64 -33.08
N ILE A 664 12.19 8.94 -33.03
CA ILE A 664 13.49 9.58 -33.21
C ILE A 664 13.81 10.38 -31.96
N LEU A 665 14.85 9.96 -31.24
CA LEU A 665 15.48 10.72 -30.16
C LEU A 665 16.71 11.42 -30.75
N HIS A 666 16.68 12.75 -30.82
CA HIS A 666 17.77 13.56 -31.37
C HIS A 666 18.32 14.49 -30.30
N VAL A 667 19.62 14.38 -30.02
CA VAL A 667 20.32 15.16 -29.00
C VAL A 667 21.45 15.91 -29.67
N ARG A 668 21.45 17.24 -29.50
CA ARG A 668 22.46 18.13 -30.06
C ARG A 668 22.77 19.29 -29.13
N SER A 669 23.92 19.92 -29.32
CA SER A 669 24.26 21.16 -28.63
C SER A 669 23.91 22.37 -29.50
N ASP A 670 22.93 23.18 -29.10
CA ASP A 670 22.56 24.42 -29.78
C ASP A 670 23.04 25.62 -28.94
N ASP A 671 24.10 26.31 -29.40
CA ASP A 671 24.73 27.46 -28.74
C ASP A 671 25.12 27.19 -27.27
N SER A 672 24.27 27.59 -26.32
CA SER A 672 24.44 27.45 -24.86
C SER A 672 23.47 26.44 -24.23
N TYR A 673 22.72 25.70 -25.04
CA TYR A 673 21.70 24.76 -24.59
C TYR A 673 21.91 23.36 -25.15
N LEU A 674 21.65 22.35 -24.32
CA LEU A 674 21.45 20.98 -24.77
C LEU A 674 20.02 20.83 -25.28
N SER A 675 19.85 20.60 -26.58
CA SER A 675 18.54 20.36 -27.20
C SER A 675 18.29 18.86 -27.34
N ILE A 676 17.19 18.40 -26.75
CA ILE A 676 16.75 17.00 -26.81
C ILE A 676 15.38 16.97 -27.45
N ARG A 677 15.25 16.30 -28.59
CA ARG A 677 14.01 16.15 -29.34
C ARG A 677 13.54 14.71 -29.37
N VAL A 678 12.30 14.48 -28.98
CA VAL A 678 11.61 13.18 -29.08
C VAL A 678 10.49 13.34 -30.09
N ARG A 679 10.67 12.74 -31.28
CA ARG A 679 9.68 12.75 -32.35
C ARG A 679 9.10 11.36 -32.55
N ASP A 680 7.79 11.29 -32.69
CA ASP A 680 7.05 10.07 -33.00
C ASP A 680 6.28 10.20 -34.31
N THR A 681 5.97 9.07 -34.95
CA THR A 681 5.13 9.00 -36.16
C THR A 681 3.72 8.48 -35.86
N GLY A 682 3.22 8.74 -34.65
CA GLY A 682 1.95 8.24 -34.16
C GLY A 682 0.73 9.05 -34.61
N VAL A 683 -0.35 8.97 -33.82
CA VAL A 683 -1.66 9.56 -34.16
C VAL A 683 -1.68 11.09 -34.19
N GLY A 684 -0.69 11.76 -33.58
CA GLY A 684 -0.64 13.22 -33.44
C GLY A 684 -1.73 13.78 -32.50
N ILE A 685 -1.67 15.08 -32.23
CA ILE A 685 -2.52 15.78 -31.25
C ILE A 685 -3.20 16.97 -31.93
N ALA A 686 -4.49 17.18 -31.68
CA ALA A 686 -5.21 18.30 -32.26
C ALA A 686 -4.76 19.63 -31.65
N ALA A 687 -4.62 20.69 -32.45
CA ALA A 687 -4.13 22.00 -31.99
C ALA A 687 -4.89 22.58 -30.77
N LYS A 688 -6.20 22.33 -30.67
CA LYS A 688 -7.05 22.71 -29.52
C LYS A 688 -6.66 22.03 -28.20
N GLU A 689 -6.09 20.84 -28.27
CA GLU A 689 -5.69 20.01 -27.13
C GLU A 689 -4.23 20.27 -26.72
N VAL A 690 -3.39 20.71 -27.67
CA VAL A 690 -1.98 21.05 -27.41
C VAL A 690 -1.83 22.10 -26.31
N VAL A 691 -2.70 23.12 -26.30
CA VAL A 691 -2.67 24.21 -25.31
C VAL A 691 -2.88 23.72 -23.87
N ARG A 692 -3.60 22.60 -23.71
CA ARG A 692 -3.96 22.04 -22.41
C ARG A 692 -3.14 20.81 -22.05
N LEU A 693 -2.18 20.43 -22.89
CA LEU A 693 -1.44 19.18 -22.76
C LEU A 693 -0.64 19.10 -21.44
N PHE A 694 -0.17 20.25 -20.96
CA PHE A 694 0.58 20.39 -19.72
C PHE A 694 -0.31 20.68 -18.50
N ASP A 695 -1.64 20.80 -18.68
CA ASP A 695 -2.58 20.93 -17.56
C ASP A 695 -2.56 19.62 -16.72
N PRO A 696 -2.47 19.70 -15.38
CA PRO A 696 -2.53 18.51 -14.53
C PRO A 696 -3.81 17.69 -14.75
N PHE A 697 -3.66 16.37 -14.82
CA PHE A 697 -4.74 15.39 -15.04
C PHE A 697 -5.45 15.47 -16.40
N PHE A 698 -4.95 16.29 -17.33
CA PHE A 698 -5.51 16.37 -18.67
C PHE A 698 -5.17 15.12 -19.50
N GLN A 699 -6.16 14.64 -20.27
CA GLN A 699 -6.02 13.47 -21.14
C GLN A 699 -6.74 13.72 -22.46
N VAL A 700 -6.09 13.38 -23.55
CA VAL A 700 -6.61 13.54 -24.91
C VAL A 700 -7.53 12.36 -25.26
N GLY A 701 -8.80 12.65 -25.60
CA GLY A 701 -9.78 11.68 -26.08
C GLY A 701 -10.65 11.02 -25.00
N THR A 702 -11.94 11.40 -24.93
CA THR A 702 -12.94 10.81 -24.01
C THR A 702 -13.74 9.64 -24.64
N GLY A 703 -13.37 9.15 -25.82
CA GLY A 703 -14.14 8.18 -26.60
C GLY A 703 -13.33 7.02 -27.19
N VAL A 704 -13.81 5.80 -26.93
CA VAL A 704 -13.51 4.50 -27.60
C VAL A 704 -12.09 3.91 -27.44
N GLN A 705 -11.01 4.67 -27.26
CA GLN A 705 -9.67 4.12 -26.96
C GLN A 705 -9.45 3.90 -25.44
N ARG A 706 -10.22 2.97 -24.83
CA ARG A 706 -10.14 2.66 -23.38
C ARG A 706 -8.87 1.90 -22.94
N ASN A 707 -8.01 1.48 -23.85
CA ASN A 707 -6.91 0.56 -23.50
C ASN A 707 -5.65 1.25 -22.93
N PHE A 708 -5.65 2.59 -22.83
CA PHE A 708 -4.44 3.37 -22.57
C PHE A 708 -4.65 4.49 -21.54
N GLN A 709 -5.24 4.19 -20.38
CA GLN A 709 -5.35 5.17 -19.28
C GLN A 709 -3.99 5.43 -18.60
N GLY A 710 -3.50 6.67 -18.70
CA GLY A 710 -2.40 7.18 -17.88
C GLY A 710 -2.94 8.06 -16.74
N THR A 711 -2.06 8.65 -15.93
CA THR A 711 -2.44 9.59 -14.85
C THR A 711 -2.84 10.97 -15.36
N GLY A 712 -2.30 11.38 -16.52
CA GLY A 712 -2.37 12.77 -16.99
C GLY A 712 -1.45 13.72 -16.21
N LEU A 713 -0.55 13.21 -15.36
CA LEU A 713 0.40 14.02 -14.59
C LEU A 713 1.79 14.10 -15.23
N GLY A 714 2.17 13.10 -16.02
CA GLY A 714 3.55 12.96 -16.51
C GLY A 714 4.07 14.18 -17.28
N LEU A 715 3.26 14.79 -18.17
CA LEU A 715 3.68 15.97 -18.95
C LEU A 715 3.73 17.24 -18.10
N ALA A 716 2.79 17.44 -17.18
CA ALA A 716 2.82 18.54 -16.22
C ALA A 716 4.07 18.49 -15.33
N ILE A 717 4.45 17.28 -14.87
CA ILE A 717 5.70 17.07 -14.13
C ILE A 717 6.93 17.38 -14.99
N CYS A 718 6.91 16.98 -16.27
CA CYS A 718 8.01 17.28 -17.19
C CYS A 718 8.23 18.79 -17.35
N GLU A 719 7.16 19.57 -17.59
CA GLU A 719 7.24 21.03 -17.69
C GLU A 719 7.83 21.66 -16.43
N LYS A 720 7.35 21.25 -15.25
CA LYS A 720 7.85 21.77 -13.97
C LYS A 720 9.30 21.41 -13.71
N LEU A 721 9.71 20.16 -13.94
CA LEU A 721 11.09 19.72 -13.74
C LEU A 721 12.05 20.44 -14.68
N ILE A 722 11.68 20.60 -15.96
CA ILE A 722 12.49 21.35 -16.93
C ILE A 722 12.60 22.82 -16.51
N GLY A 723 11.50 23.45 -16.07
CA GLY A 723 11.52 24.82 -15.57
C GLY A 723 12.41 25.00 -14.33
N MET A 724 12.45 24.02 -13.43
CA MET A 724 13.35 24.02 -12.27
C MET A 724 14.83 23.81 -12.63
N MET A 725 15.12 23.27 -13.82
CA MET A 725 16.47 23.13 -14.37
C MET A 725 16.84 24.29 -15.32
N ASP A 726 16.15 25.43 -15.20
CA ASP A 726 16.31 26.64 -16.02
C ASP A 726 16.14 26.38 -17.54
N GLY A 727 15.38 25.35 -17.89
CA GLY A 727 15.09 24.95 -19.26
C GLY A 727 13.66 25.25 -19.69
N ASP A 728 13.35 24.86 -20.93
CA ASP A 728 11.99 24.91 -21.46
C ASP A 728 11.62 23.67 -22.28
N ILE A 729 10.31 23.42 -22.38
CA ILE A 729 9.73 22.33 -23.16
C ILE A 729 8.73 22.90 -24.18
N ALA A 730 8.80 22.42 -25.41
CA ALA A 730 7.92 22.79 -26.52
C ALA A 730 7.35 21.53 -27.21
N VAL A 731 6.20 21.69 -27.85
CA VAL A 731 5.52 20.61 -28.58
C VAL A 731 5.00 21.09 -29.93
N ASP A 732 5.35 20.33 -30.97
CA ASP A 732 4.82 20.48 -32.32
C ASP A 732 4.09 19.19 -32.70
N SER A 733 2.83 19.25 -33.08
CA SER A 733 2.05 18.04 -33.39
C SER A 733 0.98 18.31 -34.43
N GLU A 734 0.82 17.38 -35.37
CA GLU A 734 -0.24 17.40 -36.38
C GLU A 734 -0.96 16.04 -36.38
N PRO A 735 -2.31 16.01 -36.34
CA PRO A 735 -3.07 14.77 -36.39
C PRO A 735 -2.72 13.92 -37.61
N GLY A 736 -2.31 12.67 -37.37
CA GLY A 736 -1.90 11.69 -38.38
C GLY A 736 -0.45 11.79 -38.85
N MET A 737 0.31 12.82 -38.45
CA MET A 737 1.74 12.96 -38.77
C MET A 737 2.67 12.72 -37.57
N GLY A 738 2.10 12.54 -36.38
CA GLY A 738 2.82 12.31 -35.13
C GLY A 738 3.07 13.59 -34.32
N SER A 739 3.91 13.49 -33.29
CA SER A 739 4.25 14.61 -32.40
C SER A 739 5.76 14.74 -32.21
N GLN A 740 6.21 15.94 -31.90
CA GLN A 740 7.60 16.27 -31.58
C GLN A 740 7.62 17.08 -30.29
N PHE A 741 8.31 16.55 -29.28
CA PHE A 741 8.60 17.25 -28.04
C PHE A 741 10.05 17.68 -28.04
N THR A 742 10.29 18.97 -27.79
CA THR A 742 11.62 19.57 -27.74
C THR A 742 11.89 20.07 -26.33
N ILE A 743 12.99 19.63 -25.73
CA ILE A 743 13.48 20.11 -24.44
C ILE A 743 14.77 20.88 -24.68
N ARG A 744 14.95 22.00 -23.97
CA ARG A 744 16.20 22.77 -23.94
C ARG A 744 16.64 22.96 -22.50
N ILE A 745 17.90 22.65 -22.20
CA ILE A 745 18.49 22.82 -20.86
C ILE A 745 19.83 23.55 -20.99
N PRO A 746 20.13 24.55 -20.15
CA PRO A 746 21.41 25.26 -20.21
C PRO A 746 22.61 24.34 -19.98
N LEU A 747 23.69 24.61 -20.70
CA LEU A 747 24.96 23.90 -20.56
C LEU A 747 25.81 24.49 -19.43
N TYR A 748 25.53 24.07 -18.19
CA TYR A 748 26.34 24.47 -17.03
C TYR A 748 27.64 23.68 -16.95
N ALA A 749 28.78 24.38 -16.88
CA ALA A 749 30.13 23.80 -16.76
C ALA A 749 30.41 22.69 -17.79
N ALA A 750 29.93 22.86 -19.02
CA ALA A 750 30.07 21.86 -20.06
C ALA A 750 31.53 21.74 -20.53
N GLN A 751 32.03 20.51 -20.57
CA GLN A 751 33.31 20.17 -21.16
C GLN A 751 33.07 19.64 -22.58
N ASN A 752 33.65 20.34 -23.56
CA ASN A 752 33.57 19.92 -24.95
C ASN A 752 34.32 18.60 -25.14
N PRO A 753 33.81 17.70 -25.99
CA PRO A 753 34.50 16.45 -26.27
C PRO A 753 35.89 16.75 -26.88
N PRO A 754 36.95 16.02 -26.47
CA PRO A 754 38.22 16.11 -27.17
C PRO A 754 38.00 15.71 -28.62
N ALA A 755 38.66 16.41 -29.55
CA ALA A 755 38.66 16.00 -30.95
C ALA A 755 39.27 14.59 -31.01
N ILE A 756 38.49 13.62 -31.50
CA ILE A 756 38.99 12.27 -31.77
C ILE A 756 39.92 12.37 -32.99
N GLU A 757 41.16 12.78 -32.76
CA GLU A 757 42.21 12.80 -33.78
C GLU A 757 42.95 11.46 -33.75
N SER A 758 42.37 10.43 -34.37
CA SER A 758 43.12 9.21 -34.69
C SER A 758 43.58 9.29 -36.14
N ASP A 759 44.89 9.52 -36.35
CA ASP A 759 45.49 9.51 -37.69
C ASP A 759 45.28 8.17 -38.44
N ASP A 760 45.06 7.08 -37.70
CA ASP A 760 44.83 5.73 -38.26
C ASP A 760 43.45 5.57 -38.92
N LEU A 761 42.44 6.34 -38.50
CA LEU A 761 41.10 6.33 -39.12
C LEU A 761 41.01 7.26 -40.34
N ARG A 762 41.90 8.27 -40.46
CA ARG A 762 41.87 9.27 -41.54
C ARG A 762 42.10 8.71 -42.94
N GLN A 763 42.79 7.57 -43.03
CA GLN A 763 43.11 6.89 -44.29
C GLN A 763 42.08 5.83 -44.67
N LYS A 764 41.05 5.59 -43.85
CA LYS A 764 40.04 4.55 -44.10
C LYS A 764 38.86 5.14 -44.87
N ARG A 765 38.30 4.32 -45.77
CA ARG A 765 37.15 4.68 -46.59
C ARG A 765 35.92 3.84 -46.20
N CYS A 766 34.82 4.54 -45.95
CA CYS A 766 33.52 3.96 -45.68
C CYS A 766 32.53 4.32 -46.79
N TRP A 767 31.89 3.29 -47.36
CA TRP A 767 30.84 3.42 -48.33
C TRP A 767 29.47 3.44 -47.64
N LEU A 768 28.63 4.44 -47.92
CA LEU A 768 27.26 4.52 -47.41
C LEU A 768 26.25 4.07 -48.46
N ALA A 769 25.45 3.06 -48.11
CA ALA A 769 24.32 2.55 -48.88
C ALA A 769 23.03 2.60 -48.03
N VAL A 770 22.79 3.73 -47.36
CA VAL A 770 21.70 3.90 -46.39
C VAL A 770 20.49 4.56 -47.07
N ARG A 771 19.32 3.90 -47.01
CA ARG A 771 18.06 4.36 -47.60
C ARG A 771 17.40 5.46 -46.76
N ASN A 772 17.51 5.39 -45.44
CA ASN A 772 16.96 6.39 -44.54
C ASN A 772 17.77 7.69 -44.58
N ALA A 773 17.15 8.79 -45.03
CA ALA A 773 17.83 10.08 -45.20
C ALA A 773 18.38 10.66 -43.88
N SER A 774 17.63 10.54 -42.77
CA SER A 774 18.07 11.06 -41.46
C SER A 774 19.27 10.29 -40.92
N LEU A 775 19.24 8.95 -41.03
CA LEU A 775 20.37 8.10 -40.66
C LEU A 775 21.59 8.37 -41.54
N ASN A 776 21.40 8.51 -42.86
CA ASN A 776 22.48 8.82 -43.79
C ASN A 776 23.16 10.16 -43.46
N ALA A 777 22.38 11.20 -43.16
CA ALA A 777 22.89 12.51 -42.77
C ALA A 777 23.68 12.47 -41.45
N PHE A 778 23.15 11.75 -40.45
CA PHE A 778 23.82 11.56 -39.16
C PHE A 778 25.15 10.81 -39.32
N LEU A 779 25.15 9.67 -40.03
CA LEU A 779 26.35 8.86 -40.25
C LEU A 779 27.42 9.60 -41.06
N SER A 780 27.01 10.34 -42.09
CA SER A 780 27.92 11.19 -42.87
C SER A 780 28.62 12.21 -41.99
N THR A 781 27.87 12.88 -41.10
CA THR A 781 28.40 13.88 -40.17
C THR A 781 29.35 13.25 -39.15
N LEU A 782 28.96 12.12 -38.55
CA LEU A 782 29.75 11.39 -37.58
C LEU A 782 31.09 10.93 -38.16
N LEU A 783 31.06 10.23 -39.30
CA LEU A 783 32.25 9.68 -39.95
C LEU A 783 33.21 10.78 -40.43
N THR A 784 32.67 11.85 -41.04
CA THR A 784 33.48 12.97 -41.52
C THR A 784 34.17 13.68 -40.35
N ARG A 785 33.49 13.89 -39.21
CA ARG A 785 34.10 14.48 -38.00
C ARG A 785 35.16 13.58 -37.37
N SER A 786 35.02 12.26 -37.48
CA SER A 786 36.03 11.29 -37.05
C SER A 786 37.19 11.11 -38.04
N GLY A 787 37.19 11.87 -39.15
CA GLY A 787 38.26 11.87 -40.15
C GLY A 787 38.15 10.79 -41.23
N VAL A 788 37.14 9.93 -41.20
CA VAL A 788 36.95 8.83 -42.16
C VAL A 788 36.49 9.38 -43.52
N GLN A 789 37.01 8.84 -44.63
CA GLN A 789 36.56 9.21 -45.97
C GLN A 789 35.21 8.56 -46.28
N VAL A 790 34.18 9.37 -46.50
CA VAL A 790 32.80 8.90 -46.76
C VAL A 790 32.46 9.06 -48.23
N ALA A 791 31.94 8.01 -48.86
CA ALA A 791 31.43 8.05 -50.24
C ALA A 791 30.11 7.28 -50.36
N GLN A 792 29.23 7.70 -51.28
CA GLN A 792 27.98 6.99 -51.55
C GLN A 792 28.23 5.75 -52.40
N TYR A 793 27.65 4.61 -52.02
CA TYR A 793 27.74 3.37 -52.79
C TYR A 793 26.65 3.28 -53.85
N GLU A 794 27.05 3.11 -55.11
CA GLU A 794 26.17 2.92 -56.27
C GLU A 794 26.49 1.63 -57.05
N GLY A 795 27.26 0.71 -56.45
CA GLY A 795 27.67 -0.56 -57.07
C GLY A 795 29.10 -0.58 -57.60
N GLN A 796 29.98 0.29 -57.07
CA GLN A 796 31.41 0.29 -57.39
C GLN A 796 32.12 -0.93 -56.79
N THR A 797 33.27 -1.33 -57.33
CA THR A 797 34.09 -2.41 -56.75
C THR A 797 34.87 -1.91 -55.54
N PRO A 798 34.73 -2.53 -54.35
CA PRO A 798 35.44 -2.10 -53.15
C PRO A 798 36.91 -2.51 -53.14
N ASP A 799 37.74 -1.70 -52.49
CA ASP A 799 39.12 -2.07 -52.13
C ASP A 799 39.12 -2.99 -50.90
N ALA A 800 40.20 -3.75 -50.70
CA ALA A 800 40.32 -4.75 -49.64
C ALA A 800 40.21 -4.18 -48.20
N ASP A 801 40.39 -2.86 -48.02
CA ASP A 801 40.32 -2.18 -46.72
C ASP A 801 39.03 -1.37 -46.53
N ASP A 802 38.13 -1.38 -47.52
CA ASP A 802 36.88 -0.61 -47.49
C ASP A 802 35.82 -1.26 -46.60
N THR A 803 35.07 -0.43 -45.89
CA THR A 803 33.91 -0.85 -45.12
C THR A 803 32.62 -0.34 -45.75
N LEU A 804 31.61 -1.21 -45.94
CA LEU A 804 30.27 -0.82 -46.37
C LEU A 804 29.36 -0.61 -45.15
N ILE A 805 28.51 0.41 -45.18
CA ILE A 805 27.48 0.66 -44.17
C ILE A 805 26.13 0.75 -44.88
N THR A 806 25.18 -0.09 -44.48
CA THR A 806 23.86 -0.21 -45.12
C THR A 806 22.77 -0.37 -44.08
N ASP A 807 21.53 0.03 -44.39
CA ASP A 807 20.32 -0.23 -43.59
C ASP A 807 19.39 -1.28 -44.21
N GLY A 808 19.81 -1.90 -45.31
CA GLY A 808 19.12 -2.98 -46.01
C GLY A 808 19.94 -4.28 -46.05
N GLU A 809 19.27 -5.39 -46.36
CA GLU A 809 19.91 -6.70 -46.55
C GLU A 809 20.90 -6.67 -47.73
N LEU A 810 22.06 -7.27 -47.52
CA LEU A 810 23.10 -7.42 -48.54
C LEU A 810 22.66 -8.48 -49.55
N GLN A 811 22.50 -8.07 -50.82
CA GLN A 811 22.17 -9.01 -51.90
C GLN A 811 23.40 -9.81 -52.38
N GLN A 812 24.61 -9.30 -52.11
CA GLN A 812 25.89 -9.92 -52.46
C GLN A 812 26.86 -9.79 -51.28
N VAL A 813 27.74 -10.79 -51.13
CA VAL A 813 28.79 -10.76 -50.09
C VAL A 813 29.77 -9.63 -50.40
N TRP A 814 30.00 -8.76 -49.42
CA TRP A 814 30.94 -7.64 -49.54
C TRP A 814 32.38 -8.17 -49.67
N GLN A 815 33.11 -7.66 -50.67
CA GLN A 815 34.49 -8.08 -50.97
C GLN A 815 35.56 -7.22 -50.27
N GLY A 816 35.16 -6.16 -49.56
CA GLY A 816 36.06 -5.34 -48.74
C GLY A 816 36.24 -5.91 -47.34
N ARG A 817 36.77 -5.09 -46.41
CA ARG A 817 37.11 -5.54 -45.05
C ARG A 817 35.89 -5.94 -44.21
N ALA A 818 34.84 -5.13 -44.24
CA ALA A 818 33.62 -5.40 -43.49
C ALA A 818 32.38 -4.74 -44.10
N ALA A 819 31.21 -5.31 -43.86
CA ALA A 819 29.91 -4.71 -44.13
C ALA A 819 29.12 -4.61 -42.82
N ILE A 820 28.66 -3.40 -42.48
CA ILE A 820 27.90 -3.09 -41.27
C ILE A 820 26.45 -2.84 -41.68
N VAL A 821 25.56 -3.71 -41.22
CA VAL A 821 24.12 -3.65 -41.49
C VAL A 821 23.39 -3.11 -40.26
N PHE A 822 22.79 -1.92 -40.40
CA PHE A 822 21.92 -1.32 -39.40
C PHE A 822 20.55 -1.99 -39.41
N CYS A 823 20.21 -2.69 -38.33
CA CYS A 823 18.98 -3.46 -38.20
C CYS A 823 18.06 -2.86 -37.13
N PRO A 824 16.78 -2.56 -37.44
CA PRO A 824 15.81 -2.06 -36.45
C PRO A 824 15.47 -3.07 -35.34
N ARG A 825 15.68 -4.36 -35.61
CA ARG A 825 15.33 -5.47 -34.70
C ARG A 825 16.51 -5.92 -33.83
N HIS A 826 17.72 -5.41 -34.09
CA HIS A 826 18.91 -5.82 -33.34
C HIS A 826 18.99 -5.08 -32.01
N ILE A 827 19.19 -5.84 -30.93
CA ILE A 827 19.30 -5.36 -29.56
C ILE A 827 20.71 -5.70 -29.05
N GLY A 828 21.37 -4.73 -28.41
CA GLY A 828 22.67 -4.92 -27.78
C GLY A 828 23.85 -4.62 -28.70
N ILE A 829 25.03 -5.12 -28.30
CA ILE A 829 26.32 -4.84 -28.95
C ILE A 829 26.35 -5.33 -30.41
N PRO A 830 27.21 -4.73 -31.27
CA PRO A 830 27.39 -5.21 -32.64
C PRO A 830 27.78 -6.69 -32.67
N LEU A 831 27.10 -7.47 -33.52
CA LEU A 831 27.33 -8.91 -33.67
C LEU A 831 27.82 -9.21 -35.08
N GLU A 832 28.92 -9.96 -35.18
CA GLU A 832 29.39 -10.52 -36.45
C GLU A 832 28.55 -11.75 -36.80
N ARG A 833 27.74 -11.68 -37.86
CA ARG A 833 26.88 -12.79 -38.33
C ARG A 833 27.66 -13.79 -39.16
N SER A 834 28.52 -13.28 -40.03
CA SER A 834 29.43 -14.04 -40.87
C SER A 834 30.76 -13.27 -40.96
N PRO A 835 31.89 -13.90 -41.33
CA PRO A 835 33.18 -13.21 -41.36
C PRO A 835 33.12 -11.92 -42.19
N GLY A 836 33.34 -10.77 -41.55
CA GLY A 836 33.25 -9.45 -42.18
C GLY A 836 31.84 -8.88 -42.28
N GLU A 837 30.78 -9.57 -41.87
CA GLU A 837 29.41 -9.05 -41.85
C GLU A 837 28.94 -8.78 -40.42
N TRP A 838 28.79 -7.50 -40.10
CA TRP A 838 28.41 -7.00 -38.79
C TRP A 838 26.98 -6.50 -38.81
N VAL A 839 26.22 -6.82 -37.77
CA VAL A 839 24.90 -6.25 -37.53
C VAL A 839 24.97 -5.30 -36.36
N HIS A 840 24.43 -4.10 -36.56
CA HIS A 840 24.43 -3.02 -35.59
C HIS A 840 23.02 -2.46 -35.36
N SER A 841 22.79 -1.86 -34.19
CA SER A 841 21.49 -1.33 -33.82
C SER A 841 21.31 0.09 -34.34
N ILE A 842 20.12 0.38 -34.86
CA ILE A 842 19.72 1.75 -35.25
C ILE A 842 19.54 2.68 -34.03
N ALA A 843 19.48 2.09 -32.83
CA ALA A 843 19.36 2.81 -31.58
C ALA A 843 20.71 3.24 -30.99
N SER A 844 21.86 2.81 -31.54
CA SER A 844 23.18 3.26 -31.09
C SER A 844 24.16 3.60 -32.23
N PRO A 845 23.75 4.37 -33.27
CA PRO A 845 24.60 4.67 -34.42
C PRO A 845 25.85 5.48 -34.06
N HIS A 846 25.86 6.18 -32.91
CA HIS A 846 27.05 6.87 -32.40
C HIS A 846 28.17 5.93 -31.95
N GLU A 847 27.89 4.65 -31.67
CA GLU A 847 28.90 3.64 -31.32
C GLU A 847 29.63 3.07 -32.56
N LEU A 848 29.24 3.49 -33.76
CA LEU A 848 29.85 3.06 -35.02
C LEU A 848 31.38 3.29 -35.04
N ILE A 849 31.86 4.39 -34.48
CA ILE A 849 33.29 4.69 -34.43
C ILE A 849 34.05 3.65 -33.59
N THR A 850 33.48 3.23 -32.47
CA THR A 850 34.03 2.16 -31.62
C THR A 850 34.06 0.82 -32.36
N LEU A 851 33.01 0.52 -33.15
CA LEU A 851 32.96 -0.68 -33.99
C LEU A 851 34.01 -0.65 -35.09
N LEU A 852 34.20 0.49 -35.77
CA LEU A 852 35.26 0.65 -36.77
C LEU A 852 36.64 0.48 -36.13
N GLY A 853 36.87 1.04 -34.95
CA GLY A 853 38.10 0.81 -34.17
C GLY A 853 38.37 -0.68 -33.92
N ARG A 854 37.32 -1.46 -33.60
CA ARG A 854 37.40 -2.92 -33.41
C ARG A 854 37.70 -3.67 -34.72
N ILE A 855 37.06 -3.31 -35.82
CA ILE A 855 37.26 -3.92 -37.15
C ILE A 855 38.67 -3.64 -37.68
N TYR A 856 39.16 -2.42 -37.52
CA TYR A 856 40.50 -2.02 -37.94
C TYR A 856 41.60 -2.32 -36.91
N ARG A 857 41.25 -2.86 -35.72
CA ARG A 857 42.16 -3.17 -34.60
C ARG A 857 43.01 -1.97 -34.15
N ILE A 858 42.41 -0.77 -34.15
CA ILE A 858 43.08 0.47 -33.72
C ILE A 858 43.01 0.56 -32.19
N ARG A 859 44.12 0.91 -31.53
CA ARG A 859 44.12 1.21 -30.08
C ARG A 859 43.35 2.52 -29.87
N MET A 860 42.10 2.40 -29.46
CA MET A 860 41.32 3.52 -28.95
C MET A 860 41.63 3.66 -27.46
N ASP A 861 42.32 4.73 -27.05
CA ASP A 861 42.47 5.09 -25.63
C ASP A 861 41.10 5.55 -25.10
N ASN A 862 40.23 4.60 -24.76
CA ASN A 862 38.93 4.90 -24.18
C ASN A 862 39.09 5.24 -22.69
N ALA A 863 39.20 6.54 -22.40
CA ALA A 863 39.15 7.06 -21.03
C ALA A 863 37.74 7.06 -20.40
N ASN A 864 36.68 6.70 -21.12
CA ASN A 864 35.29 6.77 -20.64
C ASN A 864 34.52 5.46 -20.79
N SER A 865 35.13 4.33 -20.40
CA SER A 865 34.36 3.17 -19.98
C SER A 865 34.46 3.07 -18.46
N GLY A 866 33.46 3.61 -17.75
CA GLY A 866 33.11 3.11 -16.41
C GLY A 866 32.95 1.58 -16.45
N PRO A 867 33.11 0.89 -15.31
CA PRO A 867 33.57 -0.50 -15.26
C PRO A 867 32.78 -1.36 -16.24
N VAL A 868 33.46 -1.77 -17.30
CA VAL A 868 33.02 -2.84 -18.17
C VAL A 868 32.80 -4.03 -17.26
N LEU A 869 31.54 -4.43 -17.12
CA LEU A 869 31.18 -5.77 -16.66
C LEU A 869 32.02 -6.73 -17.50
N SER A 870 33.04 -7.29 -16.85
CA SER A 870 33.88 -8.32 -17.43
C SER A 870 32.97 -9.43 -17.90
N ALA A 871 32.86 -9.58 -19.21
CA ALA A 871 32.49 -10.85 -19.82
C ALA A 871 33.69 -11.78 -19.60
N ALA A 872 33.73 -12.38 -18.41
CA ALA A 872 34.60 -13.48 -18.07
C ALA A 872 33.73 -14.52 -17.36
N ASP A 873 33.50 -15.59 -18.10
CA ASP A 873 33.13 -16.93 -17.68
C ASP A 873 31.77 -17.12 -17.00
N GLU A 874 30.85 -17.74 -17.76
CA GLU A 874 29.85 -18.67 -17.24
C GLU A 874 30.56 -19.85 -16.55
N ASP A 875 31.21 -19.59 -15.42
CA ASP A 875 31.39 -20.61 -14.40
C ASP A 875 30.10 -20.64 -13.58
N ASP A 876 29.59 -21.85 -13.37
CA ASP A 876 28.49 -22.18 -12.47
C ASP A 876 28.90 -21.82 -11.03
N VAL A 877 28.85 -20.52 -10.69
CA VAL A 877 29.22 -20.03 -9.36
C VAL A 877 28.13 -20.46 -8.38
N ARG A 878 28.37 -21.59 -7.72
CA ARG A 878 27.63 -21.97 -6.52
C ARG A 878 27.90 -20.90 -5.44
N ASN A 879 26.84 -20.23 -4.99
CA ASN A 879 26.88 -19.19 -3.95
C ASN A 879 26.64 -19.75 -2.53
N ASP A 880 26.69 -21.07 -2.38
CA ASP A 880 26.44 -21.81 -1.15
C ASP A 880 27.57 -21.62 -0.10
N ASP A 881 28.70 -21.05 -0.50
CA ASP A 881 29.87 -20.72 0.31
C ASP A 881 29.74 -19.41 1.13
N MET A 882 28.68 -18.63 0.88
CA MET A 882 28.46 -17.29 1.42
C MET A 882 27.23 -17.23 2.33
N MET A 883 27.42 -16.72 3.55
CA MET A 883 26.34 -16.52 4.52
C MET A 883 25.97 -15.05 4.68
N ILE A 884 24.72 -14.73 4.35
CA ILE A 884 24.17 -13.36 4.38
C ILE A 884 23.22 -13.19 5.57
N LEU A 885 23.40 -12.13 6.35
CA LEU A 885 22.48 -11.76 7.42
C LEU A 885 21.49 -10.70 6.92
N VAL A 886 20.19 -11.02 6.95
CA VAL A 886 19.09 -10.10 6.66
C VAL A 886 18.51 -9.57 7.95
N VAL A 887 18.53 -8.25 8.13
CA VAL A 887 17.96 -7.57 9.31
C VAL A 887 16.81 -6.69 8.84
N ASP A 888 15.58 -7.06 9.19
CA ASP A 888 14.37 -6.31 8.83
C ASP A 888 13.29 -6.56 9.89
N ASP A 889 12.64 -5.49 10.34
CA ASP A 889 11.64 -5.51 11.41
C ASP A 889 10.31 -6.11 10.92
N HIS A 890 10.01 -5.98 9.63
CA HIS A 890 8.81 -6.51 9.02
C HIS A 890 8.99 -7.99 8.65
N PRO A 891 8.15 -8.90 9.19
CA PRO A 891 8.29 -10.34 8.97
C PRO A 891 8.10 -10.75 7.49
N ILE A 892 7.31 -9.98 6.73
CA ILE A 892 7.08 -10.23 5.30
C ILE A 892 8.34 -9.89 4.49
N ASN A 893 8.96 -8.73 4.72
CA ASN A 893 10.17 -8.31 4.01
C ASN A 893 11.34 -9.25 4.32
N ARG A 894 11.48 -9.63 5.59
CA ARG A 894 12.52 -10.57 6.04
C ARG A 894 12.37 -11.94 5.38
N ARG A 895 11.13 -12.44 5.25
CA ARG A 895 10.81 -13.69 4.55
C ARG A 895 11.09 -13.57 3.05
N LEU A 896 10.64 -12.48 2.43
CA LEU A 896 10.84 -12.20 1.00
C LEU A 896 12.32 -12.15 0.63
N LEU A 897 13.13 -11.38 1.37
CA LEU A 897 14.57 -11.28 1.13
C LEU A 897 15.26 -12.63 1.35
N ALA A 898 14.86 -13.39 2.37
CA ALA A 898 15.38 -14.74 2.58
C ALA A 898 15.08 -15.68 1.40
N ASP A 899 13.85 -15.65 0.88
CA ASP A 899 13.43 -16.47 -0.26
C ASP A 899 14.13 -16.01 -1.57
N GLN A 900 14.33 -14.71 -1.78
CA GLN A 900 15.08 -14.16 -2.92
C GLN A 900 16.56 -14.57 -2.87
N LEU A 901 17.22 -14.46 -1.71
CA LEU A 901 18.60 -14.90 -1.52
C LEU A 901 18.77 -16.40 -1.74
N ALA A 902 17.82 -17.20 -1.26
CA ALA A 902 17.80 -18.65 -1.50
C ALA A 902 17.67 -18.98 -2.99
N SER A 903 16.86 -18.24 -3.75
CA SER A 903 16.74 -18.40 -5.21
C SER A 903 18.02 -18.03 -5.97
N LEU A 904 18.86 -17.16 -5.40
CA LEU A 904 20.17 -16.76 -5.92
C LEU A 904 21.30 -17.70 -5.46
N GLY A 905 20.99 -18.71 -4.66
CA GLY A 905 21.94 -19.72 -4.17
C GLY A 905 22.71 -19.34 -2.91
N TYR A 906 22.38 -18.23 -2.23
CA TYR A 906 23.03 -17.80 -1.00
C TYR A 906 22.40 -18.43 0.25
N GLN A 907 23.22 -18.71 1.28
CA GLN A 907 22.70 -19.05 2.60
C GLN A 907 22.32 -17.77 3.36
N CYS A 908 21.16 -17.76 4.02
CA CYS A 908 20.75 -16.59 4.79
C CYS A 908 20.40 -16.91 6.25
N LYS A 909 20.68 -15.95 7.13
CA LYS A 909 20.15 -15.87 8.49
C LYS A 909 19.35 -14.58 8.61
N THR A 910 18.38 -14.57 9.49
CA THR A 910 17.45 -13.45 9.62
C THR A 910 17.45 -12.93 11.05
N ALA A 911 17.41 -11.61 11.23
CA ALA A 911 17.26 -10.94 12.52
C ALA A 911 16.14 -9.89 12.46
N VAL A 912 15.53 -9.60 13.62
CA VAL A 912 14.36 -8.70 13.69
C VAL A 912 14.76 -7.23 13.89
N ASP A 913 15.88 -6.96 14.56
CA ASP A 913 16.40 -5.61 14.78
C ASP A 913 17.94 -5.63 14.93
N GLY A 914 18.56 -4.46 15.11
CA GLY A 914 20.01 -4.37 15.27
C GLY A 914 20.56 -5.06 16.52
N VAL A 915 19.77 -5.22 17.58
CA VAL A 915 20.22 -5.93 18.80
C VAL A 915 20.27 -7.44 18.55
N ASP A 916 19.23 -7.97 17.90
CA ASP A 916 19.16 -9.36 17.49
C ASP A 916 20.24 -9.68 16.44
N ALA A 917 20.50 -8.76 15.51
CA ALA A 917 21.58 -8.89 14.52
C ALA A 917 22.95 -9.08 15.17
N LEU A 918 23.28 -8.29 16.21
CA LEU A 918 24.53 -8.44 16.96
C LEU A 918 24.61 -9.79 17.71
N ASN A 919 23.48 -10.29 18.22
CA ASN A 919 23.41 -11.61 18.85
C ASN A 919 23.66 -12.73 17.83
N VAL A 920 23.09 -12.61 16.62
CA VAL A 920 23.31 -13.56 15.51
C VAL A 920 24.77 -13.51 15.02
N LEU A 921 25.36 -12.32 14.89
CA LEU A 921 26.76 -12.11 14.53
C LEU A 921 27.75 -12.72 15.55
N SER A 922 27.39 -12.73 16.84
CA SER A 922 28.24 -13.34 17.88
C SER A 922 28.26 -14.87 17.85
N LYS A 923 27.25 -15.49 17.23
CA LYS A 923 27.04 -16.95 17.25
C LYS A 923 27.33 -17.63 15.91
N ASN A 924 27.28 -16.88 14.80
CA ASN A 924 27.41 -17.43 13.45
C ASN A 924 28.43 -16.62 12.65
N HIS A 925 29.13 -17.30 11.75
CA HIS A 925 29.98 -16.64 10.76
C HIS A 925 29.11 -16.00 9.67
N ILE A 926 29.25 -14.69 9.46
CA ILE A 926 28.46 -13.91 8.48
C ILE A 926 29.42 -13.17 7.55
N ASP A 927 29.16 -13.26 6.25
CA ASP A 927 30.00 -12.67 5.20
C ASP A 927 29.49 -11.31 4.73
N ILE A 928 28.17 -11.13 4.61
CA ILE A 928 27.53 -9.89 4.15
C ILE A 928 26.31 -9.60 5.03
N ILE A 929 26.08 -8.32 5.37
CA ILE A 929 24.86 -7.89 6.06
C ILE A 929 24.00 -7.05 5.11
N LEU A 930 22.73 -7.42 5.00
CA LEU A 930 21.66 -6.61 4.43
C LEU A 930 20.79 -6.12 5.59
N SER A 931 20.81 -4.82 5.88
CA SER A 931 20.06 -4.25 7.01
C SER A 931 19.07 -3.21 6.53
N ASP A 932 17.82 -3.27 6.98
CA ASP A 932 16.95 -2.10 6.94
C ASP A 932 17.60 -0.95 7.72
N VAL A 933 17.46 0.25 7.19
CA VAL A 933 17.97 1.47 7.80
C VAL A 933 17.08 1.87 8.98
N ASN A 934 15.75 1.73 8.84
CA ASN A 934 14.79 2.17 9.84
C ASN A 934 14.21 0.97 10.58
N MET A 935 14.73 0.68 11.77
CA MET A 935 14.29 -0.44 12.62
C MET A 935 14.07 0.01 14.07
N PRO A 936 13.09 -0.56 14.79
CA PRO A 936 12.87 -0.29 16.21
C PRO A 936 14.05 -0.82 17.07
N ASN A 937 14.19 -0.27 18.29
CA ASN A 937 15.29 -0.53 19.25
C ASN A 937 16.68 -0.07 18.79
N MET A 938 17.20 -0.61 17.68
CA MET A 938 18.50 -0.25 17.11
C MET A 938 18.39 -0.18 15.58
N ASP A 939 18.58 1.03 15.06
CA ASP A 939 18.54 1.34 13.63
C ASP A 939 19.78 0.82 12.90
N GLY A 940 19.69 0.73 11.56
CA GLY A 940 20.77 0.22 10.72
C GLY A 940 22.06 1.04 10.84
N TYR A 941 21.93 2.35 11.07
CA TYR A 941 23.07 3.24 11.30
C TYR A 941 23.85 2.88 12.57
N ARG A 942 23.16 2.72 13.72
CA ARG A 942 23.80 2.34 14.98
C ARG A 942 24.32 0.91 14.96
N LEU A 943 23.61 0.00 14.30
CA LEU A 943 24.10 -1.37 14.06
C LEU A 943 25.46 -1.33 13.35
N THR A 944 25.55 -0.56 12.26
CA THR A 944 26.79 -0.46 11.47
C THR A 944 27.92 0.17 12.29
N GLN A 945 27.65 1.27 13.01
CA GLN A 945 28.64 1.89 13.91
C GLN A 945 29.15 0.90 14.97
N ARG A 946 28.27 0.08 15.55
CA ARG A 946 28.65 -0.96 16.52
C ARG A 946 29.50 -2.06 15.90
N ILE A 947 29.18 -2.51 14.69
CA ILE A 947 29.97 -3.52 13.95
C ILE A 947 31.38 -2.99 13.68
N ARG A 948 31.52 -1.72 13.27
CA ARG A 948 32.83 -1.09 13.06
C ARG A 948 33.62 -0.91 14.35
N GLN A 949 32.95 -0.55 15.46
CA GLN A 949 33.58 -0.48 16.79
C GLN A 949 34.09 -1.84 17.29
N LEU A 950 33.46 -2.94 16.87
CA LEU A 950 33.91 -4.31 17.15
C LEU A 950 35.09 -4.76 16.25
N GLY A 951 35.56 -3.90 15.35
CA GLY A 951 36.69 -4.18 14.45
C GLY A 951 36.35 -5.05 13.24
N LEU A 952 35.05 -5.29 12.97
CA LEU A 952 34.60 -6.12 11.85
C LEU A 952 34.52 -5.30 10.54
N THR A 953 35.21 -5.79 9.51
CA THR A 953 35.32 -5.14 8.18
C THR A 953 34.41 -5.74 7.11
N LEU A 954 33.50 -6.64 7.51
CA LEU A 954 32.56 -7.28 6.57
C LEU A 954 31.61 -6.25 5.91
N PRO A 955 31.21 -6.45 4.65
CA PRO A 955 30.34 -5.53 3.94
C PRO A 955 28.96 -5.37 4.59
N VAL A 956 28.55 -4.11 4.81
CA VAL A 956 27.20 -3.77 5.28
C VAL A 956 26.47 -2.98 4.21
N VAL A 957 25.38 -3.55 3.70
CA VAL A 957 24.50 -2.94 2.70
C VAL A 957 23.20 -2.52 3.39
N GLY A 958 22.97 -1.21 3.45
CA GLY A 958 21.73 -0.66 3.97
C GLY A 958 20.60 -0.77 2.95
N VAL A 959 19.38 -0.97 3.42
CA VAL A 959 18.16 -1.05 2.60
C VAL A 959 17.19 0.00 3.12
N THR A 960 16.91 1.06 2.34
CA THR A 960 16.01 2.16 2.75
C THR A 960 14.79 2.27 1.85
N ALA A 961 13.64 2.68 2.40
CA ALA A 961 12.42 3.00 1.65
C ALA A 961 12.49 4.33 0.88
N ASN A 962 13.51 5.16 1.14
CA ASN A 962 13.63 6.51 0.61
C ASN A 962 15.06 6.77 0.13
N ALA A 963 15.28 6.76 -1.18
CA ALA A 963 16.61 6.90 -1.77
C ALA A 963 17.04 8.37 -1.97
N LEU A 964 16.68 9.25 -1.03
CA LEU A 964 17.16 10.64 -1.04
C LEU A 964 18.69 10.66 -0.86
N ALA A 965 19.37 11.59 -1.53
CA ALA A 965 20.83 11.69 -1.45
C ALA A 965 21.33 11.89 -0.02
N GLU A 966 20.58 12.61 0.82
CA GLU A 966 20.88 12.83 2.24
C GLU A 966 20.87 11.54 3.06
N GLU A 967 19.93 10.61 2.83
CA GLU A 967 19.89 9.31 3.51
C GLU A 967 21.04 8.40 3.04
N ARG A 968 21.34 8.41 1.74
CA ARG A 968 22.47 7.65 1.18
C ARG A 968 23.82 8.15 1.72
N GLN A 969 23.96 9.47 1.88
CA GLN A 969 25.15 10.08 2.47
C GLN A 969 25.29 9.69 3.94
N ARG A 970 24.19 9.73 4.71
CA ARG A 970 24.16 9.26 6.11
C ARG A 970 24.50 7.77 6.24
N CYS A 971 24.11 6.92 5.29
CA CYS A 971 24.51 5.51 5.28
C CYS A 971 26.03 5.38 5.25
N LEU A 972 26.68 6.07 4.30
CA LEU A 972 28.13 6.01 4.10
C LEU A 972 28.88 6.58 5.31
N GLU A 973 28.43 7.70 5.87
CA GLU A 973 29.00 8.30 7.08
C GLU A 973 28.90 7.39 8.31
N SER A 974 27.87 6.54 8.39
CA SER A 974 27.71 5.57 9.48
C SER A 974 28.63 4.34 9.36
N GLY A 975 29.32 4.19 8.23
CA GLY A 975 30.24 3.08 7.94
C GLY A 975 29.66 1.95 7.08
N MET A 976 28.52 2.17 6.41
CA MET A 976 27.95 1.21 5.44
C MET A 976 28.71 1.28 4.11
N ASP A 977 28.81 0.14 3.41
CA ASP A 977 29.52 0.03 2.13
C ASP A 977 28.65 0.39 0.93
N SER A 978 27.33 0.23 1.03
CA SER A 978 26.34 0.65 0.03
C SER A 978 24.95 0.81 0.64
N CYS A 979 24.07 1.53 -0.05
CA CYS A 979 22.66 1.64 0.29
C CYS A 979 21.81 1.35 -0.95
N LEU A 980 20.83 0.45 -0.78
CA LEU A 980 19.86 0.04 -1.78
C LEU A 980 18.45 0.56 -1.44
N SER A 981 17.65 0.84 -2.47
CA SER A 981 16.32 1.41 -2.32
C SER A 981 15.23 0.33 -2.41
N LYS A 982 14.25 0.33 -1.49
CA LYS A 982 13.04 -0.51 -1.59
C LYS A 982 12.09 0.09 -2.66
N PRO A 983 11.62 -0.71 -3.63
CA PRO A 983 11.69 -2.17 -3.72
C PRO A 983 12.96 -2.62 -4.43
N MET A 984 13.56 -3.71 -3.93
CA MET A 984 14.73 -4.32 -4.58
C MET A 984 14.28 -5.44 -5.51
N THR A 985 14.53 -5.26 -6.80
CA THR A 985 14.35 -6.33 -7.78
C THR A 985 15.43 -7.38 -7.60
N LEU A 986 15.11 -8.61 -8.02
CA LEU A 986 16.03 -9.75 -7.92
C LEU A 986 17.34 -9.50 -8.69
N ASP A 987 17.26 -8.79 -9.82
CA ASP A 987 18.43 -8.41 -10.63
C ASP A 987 19.34 -7.39 -9.93
N LEU A 988 18.78 -6.35 -9.31
CA LEU A 988 19.57 -5.34 -8.58
C LEU A 988 20.26 -5.97 -7.36
N LEU A 989 19.55 -6.87 -6.67
CA LEU A 989 20.09 -7.64 -5.56
C LEU A 989 21.24 -8.55 -6.03
N LYS A 990 21.06 -9.25 -7.14
CA LYS A 990 22.09 -10.12 -7.76
C LYS A 990 23.34 -9.33 -8.13
N GLN A 991 23.20 -8.20 -8.81
CA GLN A 991 24.34 -7.36 -9.21
C GLN A 991 25.12 -6.84 -8.00
N THR A 992 24.41 -6.34 -6.99
CA THR A 992 25.04 -5.77 -5.79
C THR A 992 25.75 -6.85 -4.98
N LEU A 993 25.11 -8.01 -4.78
CA LEU A 993 25.71 -9.11 -4.04
C LEU A 993 26.88 -9.75 -4.78
N ALA A 994 26.84 -9.85 -6.11
CA ALA A 994 27.98 -10.36 -6.88
C ALA A 994 29.24 -9.53 -6.67
N LEU A 995 29.11 -8.19 -6.61
CA LEU A 995 30.22 -7.28 -6.37
C LEU A 995 30.83 -7.48 -4.97
N TYR A 996 29.99 -7.56 -3.93
CA TYR A 996 30.48 -7.75 -2.56
C TYR A 996 30.94 -9.17 -2.26
N ALA A 997 30.30 -10.18 -2.84
CA ALA A 997 30.73 -11.57 -2.74
C ALA A 997 32.12 -11.76 -3.35
N SER A 998 32.41 -11.16 -4.52
CA SER A 998 33.76 -11.15 -5.10
C SER A 998 34.77 -10.48 -4.17
N ARG A 999 34.41 -9.35 -3.54
CA ARG A 999 35.28 -8.65 -2.57
C ARG A 999 35.57 -9.48 -1.32
N VAL A 1000 34.57 -10.19 -0.79
CA VAL A 1000 34.75 -11.08 0.38
C VAL A 1000 35.58 -12.31 0.01
N ARG A 1001 35.36 -12.92 -1.17
CA ARG A 1001 36.18 -14.02 -1.67
C ARG A 1001 37.65 -13.64 -1.86
N ASN A 1002 37.93 -12.40 -2.26
CA ASN A 1002 39.29 -11.89 -2.40
C ASN A 1002 39.95 -11.50 -1.07
N ALA A 1003 39.17 -11.32 0.00
CA ALA A 1003 39.66 -10.94 1.33
C ALA A 1003 39.83 -12.15 2.27
N ARG A 1004 39.15 -13.27 1.98
CA ARG A 1004 39.45 -14.60 2.53
C ARG A 1004 40.71 -15.16 1.89
#